data_AF-A0A9E5N8G1-F1
#
_entry.id   AF-A0A9E5N8G1-F1
#
_cell.length_a   1.000
_cell.length_b   1.000
_cell.length_c   1.000
_cell.angle_alpha   90.00
_cell.angle_beta   90.00
_cell.angle_gamma   90.00
#
_symmetry.space_group_name_H-M   'P 1'
#
loop_
_entity.id
_entity.type
_entity.pdbx_description
1 polymer ?
#
loop_
_entity_poly.entity_id
_entity_poly.type
_entity_poly.pdbx_seq_one_letter_code
_entity_poly.pdbx_strand_id
1 'polypeptide(L)'
;MGKASGESIVLNTTGGEVWAWQKKVTGKIFCGGKKCTDISLHVNGTKVEVERNGDEFSAVIPLTGAKNRVIATCRNAGNKKRESKEIIFTQRLRNAPTARVHMSIDSEGIALEGGKSQPSEVDGAPIVKYIWRARKDNPSHIPIKYSLGPTRDESILLIPPTVDGEYYFSLKVVDAKGRSDTTTTYFVVEKGKPRLVKWETENTAWMENAVIYGVVPHNFGPHGFRSVIEKLDYLKNLGINAIWLAPCNVTPTKRHGYAVSGYFNLRRDYGTKAEFKKLVKEAHARGIKVLMDFVPNHSSVEHPYMRHAQAHGDASPYYDFYDRDEIDKEHTYYFYWLYLPNLNYENPEVRRWMTEAFAYWVREFDVDGFRVDVAWGIRQRRPDYWLKWRQELKRIRPDLLLLAEASARDSYYFSEGFDAAYDWTDNLGQWAWDGVFDVTRRIPLRLHRALTNEGRGFHDDALIFRFLNNNDTAERFITRYGLKLTKVAAALLLTLPGIPCIYTGQEVGEEFEPYKTMEPISFKDERGLRKYYKKLITLRKRIASLHSRHWEALRVHSRQPVYAYLRHAGPSDPPALVVLNFLDHKAVVHIPIPKGLAAKCKVFTQADWLQDMLNDEQVEVGKGHGGISIQVPASGARILMEAKGRKLPRKKARLRLGRDDFRQEDLLD
;
A
#
# COMPACT_ATOMS: atom_id res chain seq x y z
N MET A 1 -43.45 -21.74 9.03
CA MET A 1 -43.24 -23.17 9.29
C MET A 1 -44.10 -23.98 8.34
N GLY A 2 -43.51 -24.51 7.26
CA GLY A 2 -44.19 -25.36 6.26
C GLY A 2 -43.40 -26.65 6.10
N LYS A 3 -44.11 -27.79 6.14
CA LYS A 3 -43.63 -29.18 6.23
C LYS A 3 -42.44 -29.52 5.30
N ALA A 4 -41.29 -29.86 5.88
CA ALA A 4 -40.25 -30.68 5.24
C ALA A 4 -40.57 -32.17 5.50
N SER A 5 -41.64 -32.70 4.88
CA SER A 5 -42.15 -34.05 5.17
C SER A 5 -41.76 -35.08 4.09
N GLY A 6 -40.47 -35.32 3.88
CA GLY A 6 -40.02 -36.32 2.90
C GLY A 6 -38.61 -36.91 3.08
N GLU A 7 -37.64 -36.14 3.60
CA GLU A 7 -36.25 -36.60 3.73
C GLU A 7 -35.97 -37.16 5.13
N SER A 8 -35.50 -38.41 5.23
CA SER A 8 -35.15 -39.05 6.51
C SER A 8 -33.74 -38.71 7.00
N ILE A 9 -32.92 -38.08 6.15
CA ILE A 9 -31.57 -37.61 6.46
C ILE A 9 -31.34 -36.32 5.68
N VAL A 10 -30.84 -35.28 6.34
CA VAL A 10 -30.70 -33.92 5.78
C VAL A 10 -29.34 -33.36 6.18
N LEU A 11 -28.71 -32.61 5.28
CA LEU A 11 -27.51 -31.82 5.56
C LEU A 11 -27.91 -30.44 6.06
N ASN A 12 -27.24 -29.94 7.09
CA ASN A 12 -27.57 -28.63 7.69
C ASN A 12 -27.00 -27.45 6.90
N THR A 13 -26.24 -27.68 5.82
CA THR A 13 -25.63 -26.64 4.99
C THR A 13 -26.07 -26.79 3.54
N THR A 14 -26.10 -25.69 2.79
CA THR A 14 -26.59 -25.65 1.40
C THR A 14 -25.51 -25.84 0.33
N GLY A 15 -24.23 -25.91 0.71
CA GLY A 15 -23.11 -25.89 -0.25
C GLY A 15 -22.77 -24.47 -0.75
N GLY A 16 -21.65 -24.30 -1.44
CA GLY A 16 -21.17 -23.00 -1.89
C GLY A 16 -19.69 -22.99 -2.28
N GLU A 17 -19.15 -21.81 -2.53
CA GLU A 17 -17.71 -21.59 -2.66
C GLU A 17 -17.00 -21.86 -1.33
N VAL A 18 -15.76 -22.34 -1.42
CA VAL A 18 -14.96 -22.71 -0.25
C VAL A 18 -13.52 -22.24 -0.42
N TRP A 19 -12.93 -21.78 0.68
CA TRP A 19 -11.57 -21.26 0.75
C TRP A 19 -10.70 -22.12 1.68
N ALA A 20 -10.95 -23.42 1.66
CA ALA A 20 -10.26 -24.45 2.44
C ALA A 20 -10.25 -25.78 1.69
N TRP A 21 -9.26 -26.63 2.00
CA TRP A 21 -9.14 -27.99 1.44
C TRP A 21 -10.00 -29.03 2.16
N GLN A 22 -10.58 -28.66 3.29
CA GLN A 22 -11.50 -29.49 4.06
C GLN A 22 -12.58 -28.62 4.69
N LYS A 23 -13.75 -29.19 4.95
CA LYS A 23 -14.85 -28.50 5.61
C LYS A 23 -15.59 -29.43 6.55
N LYS A 24 -16.00 -28.92 7.72
CA LYS A 24 -16.91 -29.67 8.59
C LYS A 24 -18.33 -29.52 8.04
N VAL A 25 -19.00 -30.65 7.83
CA VAL A 25 -20.40 -30.72 7.43
C VAL A 25 -21.17 -31.42 8.53
N THR A 26 -22.34 -30.88 8.87
CA THR A 26 -23.26 -31.46 9.85
C THR A 26 -24.59 -31.78 9.19
N GLY A 27 -25.36 -32.67 9.81
CA GLY A 27 -26.70 -33.01 9.36
C GLY A 27 -27.54 -33.64 10.46
N LYS A 28 -28.82 -33.84 10.14
CA LYS A 28 -29.83 -34.40 11.04
C LYS A 28 -30.55 -35.57 10.39
N ILE A 29 -31.05 -36.45 11.24
CA ILE A 29 -31.85 -37.61 10.88
C ILE A 29 -33.27 -37.37 11.37
N PHE A 30 -34.26 -37.55 10.49
CA PHE A 30 -35.67 -37.44 10.85
C PHE A 30 -36.31 -38.83 10.88
N CYS A 31 -36.59 -39.31 12.09
CA CYS A 31 -37.14 -40.65 12.32
C CYS A 31 -38.67 -40.70 12.12
N GLY A 32 -39.13 -40.67 10.88
CA GLY A 32 -40.50 -41.06 10.52
C GLY A 32 -40.62 -42.58 10.40
N GLY A 33 -40.91 -43.28 11.50
CA GLY A 33 -41.33 -44.70 11.51
C GLY A 33 -40.30 -45.79 11.13
N LYS A 34 -39.08 -45.45 10.69
CA LYS A 34 -37.98 -46.42 10.45
C LYS A 34 -36.63 -45.81 10.88
N LYS A 35 -35.94 -46.42 11.86
CA LYS A 35 -34.63 -45.96 12.36
C LYS A 35 -33.54 -46.06 11.28
N CYS A 36 -32.77 -44.98 11.05
CA CYS A 36 -31.52 -45.00 10.29
C CYS A 36 -30.40 -45.59 11.16
N THR A 37 -29.81 -46.70 10.75
CA THR A 37 -28.81 -47.45 11.54
C THR A 37 -27.38 -47.28 11.02
N ASP A 38 -27.19 -47.21 9.70
CA ASP A 38 -25.88 -47.03 9.05
C ASP A 38 -25.89 -45.72 8.26
N ILE A 39 -25.07 -44.74 8.70
CA ILE A 39 -24.95 -43.42 8.08
C ILE A 39 -23.59 -43.35 7.41
N SER A 40 -23.58 -42.83 6.19
CA SER A 40 -22.35 -42.54 5.49
C SER A 40 -22.48 -41.25 4.72
N LEU A 41 -21.44 -40.43 4.75
CA LEU A 41 -21.35 -39.26 3.89
C LEU A 41 -20.45 -39.60 2.70
N HIS A 42 -20.83 -39.15 1.51
CA HIS A 42 -20.09 -39.38 0.28
C HIS A 42 -19.66 -38.06 -0.31
N VAL A 43 -18.37 -37.94 -0.67
CA VAL A 43 -17.81 -36.81 -1.42
C VAL A 43 -17.36 -37.31 -2.78
N ASN A 44 -17.98 -36.83 -3.85
CA ASN A 44 -17.75 -37.32 -5.21
C ASN A 44 -17.83 -38.85 -5.32
N GLY A 45 -18.75 -39.47 -4.57
CA GLY A 45 -18.92 -40.93 -4.50
C GLY A 45 -17.95 -41.67 -3.57
N THR A 46 -16.98 -40.99 -2.96
CA THR A 46 -16.06 -41.59 -1.98
C THR A 46 -16.65 -41.46 -0.58
N LYS A 47 -16.79 -42.59 0.13
CA LYS A 47 -17.31 -42.62 1.51
C LYS A 47 -16.33 -41.94 2.47
N VAL A 48 -16.85 -41.10 3.35
CA VAL A 48 -16.13 -40.41 4.44
C VAL A 48 -16.69 -40.91 5.78
N GLU A 49 -15.83 -41.02 6.78
CA GLU A 49 -16.24 -41.37 8.14
C GLU A 49 -17.11 -40.27 8.75
N VAL A 50 -18.10 -40.70 9.54
CA VAL A 50 -19.11 -39.84 10.11
C VAL A 50 -19.14 -40.06 11.62
N GLU A 51 -19.02 -38.98 12.37
CA GLU A 51 -19.28 -38.97 13.81
C GLU A 51 -20.78 -38.78 14.03
N ARG A 52 -21.39 -39.65 14.84
CA ARG A 52 -22.82 -39.60 15.14
C ARG A 52 -23.04 -39.31 16.63
N ASN A 53 -23.94 -38.37 16.91
CA ASN A 53 -24.44 -38.11 18.26
C ASN A 53 -25.98 -38.05 18.23
N GLY A 54 -26.63 -39.14 18.64
CA GLY A 54 -28.08 -39.26 18.57
C GLY A 54 -28.62 -39.17 17.14
N ASP A 55 -29.45 -38.15 16.89
CA ASP A 55 -30.04 -37.84 15.58
C ASP A 55 -29.21 -36.82 14.77
N GLU A 56 -28.08 -36.38 15.31
CA GLU A 56 -27.14 -35.50 14.62
C GLU A 56 -25.91 -36.27 14.15
N PHE A 57 -25.33 -35.81 13.06
CA PHE A 57 -24.07 -36.35 12.55
C PHE A 57 -23.18 -35.25 12.01
N SER A 58 -21.87 -35.50 12.01
CA SER A 58 -20.89 -34.60 11.41
C SER A 58 -19.73 -35.35 10.77
N ALA A 59 -19.11 -34.73 9.78
CA ALA A 59 -17.90 -35.23 9.14
C ALA A 59 -17.01 -34.07 8.69
N VAL A 60 -15.70 -34.25 8.76
CA VAL A 60 -14.74 -33.37 8.07
C VAL A 60 -14.50 -33.95 6.69
N ILE A 61 -14.90 -33.21 5.66
CA ILE A 61 -14.89 -33.68 4.29
C ILE A 61 -13.70 -33.09 3.52
N PRO A 62 -12.95 -33.89 2.75
CA PRO A 62 -11.90 -33.37 1.86
C PRO A 62 -12.53 -32.73 0.61
N LEU A 63 -11.97 -31.61 0.16
CA LEU A 63 -12.48 -30.80 -0.96
C LEU A 63 -11.40 -30.62 -2.04
N THR A 64 -11.09 -31.73 -2.70
CA THR A 64 -9.94 -31.85 -3.64
C THR A 64 -10.32 -31.56 -5.10
N GLY A 65 -11.60 -31.67 -5.46
CA GLY A 65 -12.12 -31.38 -6.79
C GLY A 65 -12.50 -29.92 -6.97
N ALA A 66 -12.59 -29.45 -8.22
CA ALA A 66 -13.12 -28.11 -8.52
C ALA A 66 -14.59 -27.96 -8.07
N LYS A 67 -15.36 -29.04 -8.19
CA LYS A 67 -16.70 -29.20 -7.58
C LYS A 67 -16.69 -30.49 -6.75
N ASN A 68 -17.18 -30.39 -5.53
CA ASN A 68 -17.24 -31.49 -4.57
C ASN A 68 -18.70 -31.73 -4.22
N ARG A 69 -19.28 -32.81 -4.77
CA ARG A 69 -20.66 -33.22 -4.54
C ARG A 69 -20.73 -33.98 -3.23
N VAL A 70 -21.61 -33.56 -2.34
CA VAL A 70 -21.75 -34.13 -1.00
C VAL A 70 -23.17 -34.65 -0.82
N ILE A 71 -23.28 -35.92 -0.46
CA ILE A 71 -24.56 -36.59 -0.17
C ILE A 71 -24.39 -37.39 1.12
N ALA A 72 -25.31 -37.20 2.07
CA ALA A 72 -25.44 -38.09 3.21
C ALA A 72 -26.42 -39.20 2.87
N THR A 73 -26.09 -40.44 3.23
CA THR A 73 -26.96 -41.58 3.01
C THR A 73 -27.16 -42.34 4.31
N CYS A 74 -28.38 -42.83 4.53
CA CYS A 74 -28.69 -43.73 5.63
C CYS A 74 -29.31 -45.03 5.12
N ARG A 75 -29.09 -46.15 5.83
CA ARG A 75 -29.86 -47.39 5.65
C ARG A 75 -30.75 -47.64 6.85
N ASN A 76 -31.96 -48.14 6.60
CA ASN A 76 -32.88 -48.58 7.65
C ASN A 76 -32.80 -50.10 7.89
N ALA A 77 -33.52 -50.60 8.90
CA ALA A 77 -33.58 -52.02 9.26
C ALA A 77 -34.04 -52.95 8.11
N GLY A 78 -34.74 -52.43 7.09
CA GLY A 78 -35.11 -53.16 5.87
C GLY A 78 -34.13 -52.99 4.70
N ASN A 79 -32.91 -52.51 4.98
CA ASN A 79 -31.84 -52.22 4.01
C ASN A 79 -32.21 -51.23 2.89
N LYS A 80 -33.29 -50.43 3.07
CA LYS A 80 -33.68 -49.40 2.10
C LYS A 80 -32.81 -48.17 2.30
N LYS A 81 -32.09 -47.80 1.25
CA LYS A 81 -31.25 -46.59 1.20
C LYS A 81 -32.10 -45.33 1.17
N ARG A 82 -31.66 -44.32 1.92
CA ARG A 82 -32.19 -42.96 1.93
C ARG A 82 -31.03 -42.00 1.72
N GLU A 83 -31.27 -40.91 1.02
CA GLU A 83 -30.26 -39.93 0.66
C GLU A 83 -30.77 -38.54 1.03
N SER A 84 -29.86 -37.66 1.46
CA SER A 84 -30.13 -36.24 1.58
C SER A 84 -30.19 -35.60 0.19
N LYS A 85 -30.70 -34.38 0.13
CA LYS A 85 -30.39 -33.51 -1.01
C LYS A 85 -28.87 -33.40 -1.22
N GLU A 86 -28.44 -33.48 -2.47
CA GLU A 86 -27.04 -33.23 -2.86
C GLU A 86 -26.71 -31.74 -2.67
N ILE A 87 -25.55 -31.47 -2.09
CA ILE A 87 -24.96 -30.12 -2.05
C ILE A 87 -23.62 -30.11 -2.77
N ILE A 88 -23.19 -28.94 -3.22
CA ILE A 88 -21.96 -28.79 -3.99
C ILE A 88 -21.06 -27.74 -3.34
N PHE A 89 -19.84 -28.12 -2.99
CA PHE A 89 -18.78 -27.17 -2.63
C PHE A 89 -17.86 -26.92 -3.81
N THR A 90 -17.70 -25.64 -4.20
CA THR A 90 -16.85 -25.21 -5.32
C THR A 90 -15.53 -24.66 -4.78
N GLN A 91 -14.44 -25.34 -5.07
CA GLN A 91 -13.11 -24.95 -4.60
C GLN A 91 -12.66 -23.65 -5.29
N ARG A 92 -12.18 -22.69 -4.50
CA ARG A 92 -11.63 -21.42 -5.00
C ARG A 92 -10.12 -21.28 -4.79
N LEU A 93 -9.53 -22.08 -3.91
CA LEU A 93 -8.07 -22.11 -3.75
C LEU A 93 -7.39 -22.72 -4.97
N ARG A 94 -6.23 -22.19 -5.31
CA ARG A 94 -5.38 -22.69 -6.38
C ARG A 94 -4.67 -23.96 -5.92
N ASN A 95 -4.96 -25.07 -6.58
CA ASN A 95 -4.24 -26.32 -6.38
C ASN A 95 -2.91 -26.25 -7.17
N ALA A 96 -1.81 -25.92 -6.52
CA ALA A 96 -0.48 -25.78 -7.13
C ALA A 96 0.61 -25.99 -6.05
N PRO A 97 1.87 -26.26 -6.43
CA PRO A 97 2.98 -26.17 -5.49
C PRO A 97 3.16 -24.71 -5.02
N THR A 98 3.89 -24.51 -3.92
CA THR A 98 4.24 -23.18 -3.40
C THR A 98 5.74 -22.94 -3.54
N ALA A 99 6.12 -21.98 -4.38
CA ALA A 99 7.52 -21.67 -4.64
C ALA A 99 8.14 -20.90 -3.45
N ARG A 100 9.34 -21.29 -3.02
CA ARG A 100 10.12 -20.59 -1.98
C ARG A 100 11.59 -20.57 -2.35
N VAL A 101 12.27 -19.49 -2.00
CA VAL A 101 13.71 -19.35 -2.15
C VAL A 101 14.34 -19.11 -0.79
N HIS A 102 15.33 -19.92 -0.44
CA HIS A 102 16.28 -19.62 0.62
C HIS A 102 17.54 -19.02 0.01
N MET A 103 18.18 -18.07 0.70
CA MET A 103 19.37 -17.40 0.20
C MET A 103 20.43 -17.33 1.30
N SER A 104 21.67 -17.61 0.92
CA SER A 104 22.84 -17.46 1.76
C SER A 104 23.97 -16.78 1.00
N ILE A 105 24.88 -16.15 1.74
CA ILE A 105 26.09 -15.52 1.22
C ILE A 105 27.26 -16.08 2.02
N ASP A 106 28.25 -16.62 1.33
CA ASP A 106 29.47 -17.18 1.92
C ASP A 106 30.71 -16.86 1.05
N SER A 107 31.83 -17.55 1.31
CA SER A 107 33.07 -17.36 0.55
C SER A 107 33.00 -17.84 -0.90
N GLU A 108 32.07 -18.74 -1.24
CA GLU A 108 31.89 -19.29 -2.58
C GLU A 108 30.98 -18.41 -3.46
N GLY A 109 30.09 -17.63 -2.83
CA GLY A 109 29.28 -16.62 -3.51
C GLY A 109 27.93 -16.41 -2.86
N ILE A 110 26.90 -16.24 -3.70
CA ILE A 110 25.49 -16.10 -3.26
C ILE A 110 24.74 -17.33 -3.74
N ALA A 111 24.30 -18.18 -2.81
CA ALA A 111 23.50 -19.35 -3.12
C ALA A 111 22.00 -19.00 -3.05
N LEU A 112 21.25 -19.41 -4.07
CA LEU A 112 19.79 -19.36 -4.10
C LEU A 112 19.26 -20.78 -4.20
N GLU A 113 18.46 -21.19 -3.22
CA GLU A 113 18.00 -22.57 -3.07
C GLU A 113 16.48 -22.64 -3.13
N GLY A 114 15.97 -23.42 -4.07
CA GLY A 114 14.54 -23.66 -4.30
C GLY A 114 13.98 -24.86 -3.55
N GLY A 115 14.83 -25.70 -2.96
CA GLY A 115 14.45 -26.97 -2.30
C GLY A 115 13.48 -26.82 -1.13
N LYS A 116 13.30 -25.60 -0.57
CA LYS A 116 12.27 -25.29 0.43
C LYS A 116 10.87 -25.07 -0.15
N SER A 117 10.71 -25.15 -1.48
CA SER A 117 9.41 -25.12 -2.14
C SER A 117 8.56 -26.31 -1.71
N GLN A 118 7.25 -26.09 -1.58
CA GLN A 118 6.31 -27.08 -1.04
C GLN A 118 5.46 -27.68 -2.16
N PRO A 119 5.25 -29.02 -2.16
CA PRO A 119 4.23 -29.66 -2.99
C PRO A 119 2.83 -29.07 -2.73
N SER A 120 1.87 -29.39 -3.61
CA SER A 120 0.48 -28.99 -3.38
C SER A 120 -0.05 -29.53 -2.05
N GLU A 121 -0.71 -28.66 -1.28
CA GLU A 121 -1.42 -29.01 -0.03
C GLU A 121 -2.49 -30.10 -0.22
N VAL A 122 -2.97 -30.31 -1.46
CA VAL A 122 -4.11 -31.18 -1.75
C VAL A 122 -3.69 -32.63 -1.91
N ASP A 123 -2.66 -32.87 -2.70
CA ASP A 123 -2.29 -34.20 -3.19
C ASP A 123 -0.80 -34.50 -3.09
N GLY A 124 0.00 -33.57 -2.58
CA GLY A 124 1.43 -33.78 -2.36
C GLY A 124 2.21 -34.07 -3.64
N ALA A 125 1.68 -33.73 -4.83
CA ALA A 125 2.37 -34.06 -6.09
C ALA A 125 3.81 -33.48 -6.08
N PRO A 126 4.82 -34.31 -6.34
CA PRO A 126 6.21 -33.92 -6.18
C PRO A 126 6.58 -32.80 -7.16
N ILE A 127 7.45 -31.89 -6.72
CA ILE A 127 8.05 -30.88 -7.59
C ILE A 127 9.08 -31.57 -8.49
N VAL A 128 8.97 -31.37 -9.80
CA VAL A 128 9.83 -32.04 -10.79
C VAL A 128 10.67 -31.08 -11.62
N LYS A 129 10.44 -29.77 -11.50
CA LYS A 129 11.18 -28.76 -12.26
C LYS A 129 11.34 -27.46 -11.50
N TYR A 130 12.55 -26.89 -11.58
CA TYR A 130 12.94 -25.60 -11.01
C TYR A 130 13.50 -24.74 -12.13
N ILE A 131 12.97 -23.52 -12.30
CA ILE A 131 13.34 -22.62 -13.39
C ILE A 131 13.72 -21.26 -12.81
N TRP A 132 15.01 -20.95 -12.87
CA TRP A 132 15.56 -19.70 -12.38
C TRP A 132 15.68 -18.65 -13.49
N ARG A 133 15.36 -17.39 -13.17
CA ARG A 133 15.56 -16.25 -14.07
C ARG A 133 16.00 -15.01 -13.31
N ALA A 134 17.11 -14.41 -13.74
CA ALA A 134 17.48 -13.06 -13.33
C ALA A 134 16.54 -12.04 -14.00
N ARG A 135 16.20 -10.96 -13.28
CA ARG A 135 15.51 -9.81 -13.88
C ARG A 135 16.44 -9.13 -14.90
N LYS A 136 15.84 -8.63 -15.99
CA LYS A 136 16.59 -7.99 -17.09
C LYS A 136 17.15 -6.62 -16.71
N ASP A 137 16.52 -5.98 -15.74
CA ASP A 137 16.83 -4.65 -15.20
C ASP A 137 17.71 -4.70 -13.95
N ASN A 138 18.32 -5.85 -13.64
CA ASN A 138 19.36 -5.92 -12.61
C ASN A 138 20.52 -4.97 -12.96
N PRO A 139 21.16 -4.33 -11.97
CA PRO A 139 22.20 -3.31 -12.21
C PRO A 139 23.39 -3.79 -13.05
N SER A 140 23.69 -5.09 -13.00
CA SER A 140 24.64 -5.75 -13.89
C SER A 140 24.18 -7.17 -14.24
N HIS A 141 24.67 -7.71 -15.35
CA HIS A 141 24.36 -9.08 -15.76
C HIS A 141 25.07 -10.09 -14.85
N ILE A 142 24.31 -11.00 -14.25
CA ILE A 142 24.84 -12.09 -13.41
C ILE A 142 24.57 -13.43 -14.11
N PRO A 143 25.60 -14.17 -14.53
CA PRO A 143 25.42 -15.50 -15.09
C PRO A 143 24.90 -16.46 -14.02
N ILE A 144 23.83 -17.18 -14.34
CA ILE A 144 23.29 -18.24 -13.47
C ILE A 144 24.15 -19.50 -13.67
N LYS A 145 24.79 -19.97 -12.59
CA LYS A 145 25.49 -21.26 -12.57
C LYS A 145 24.72 -22.22 -11.67
N TYR A 146 24.38 -23.40 -12.20
CA TYR A 146 23.68 -24.44 -11.44
C TYR A 146 24.67 -25.23 -10.56
N SER A 147 24.23 -25.60 -9.36
CA SER A 147 25.06 -26.39 -8.44
C SER A 147 25.32 -27.80 -8.98
N LEU A 148 26.53 -28.33 -8.74
CA LEU A 148 26.90 -29.70 -9.10
C LEU A 148 26.32 -30.68 -8.05
N GLY A 149 25.38 -31.54 -8.45
CA GLY A 149 24.74 -32.51 -7.55
C GLY A 149 23.64 -33.34 -8.24
N PRO A 150 22.94 -34.24 -7.52
CA PRO A 150 21.84 -35.03 -8.09
C PRO A 150 20.55 -34.22 -8.33
N THR A 151 20.32 -33.12 -7.59
CA THR A 151 19.17 -32.21 -7.74
C THR A 151 19.56 -30.90 -8.46
N ARG A 152 20.25 -31.01 -9.60
CA ARG A 152 20.97 -29.93 -10.31
C ARG A 152 20.23 -28.60 -10.48
N ASP A 153 18.91 -28.63 -10.64
CA ASP A 153 18.12 -27.44 -10.95
C ASP A 153 17.57 -26.71 -9.72
N GLU A 154 17.63 -27.34 -8.54
CA GLU A 154 17.04 -26.80 -7.30
C GLU A 154 17.78 -25.57 -6.79
N SER A 155 19.09 -25.50 -7.01
CA SER A 155 19.95 -24.44 -6.47
C SER A 155 20.86 -23.84 -7.53
N ILE A 156 21.08 -22.54 -7.42
CA ILE A 156 22.01 -21.80 -8.26
C ILE A 156 23.02 -21.06 -7.38
N LEU A 157 24.26 -21.00 -7.85
CA LEU A 157 25.34 -20.23 -7.25
C LEU A 157 25.65 -19.03 -8.14
N LEU A 158 25.65 -17.85 -7.54
CA LEU A 158 25.93 -16.60 -8.22
C LEU A 158 27.29 -16.07 -7.79
N ILE A 159 28.05 -15.57 -8.75
CA ILE A 159 29.24 -14.76 -8.45
C ILE A 159 28.74 -13.41 -7.93
N PRO A 160 29.20 -12.95 -6.75
CA PRO A 160 28.85 -11.64 -6.22
C PRO A 160 29.14 -10.53 -7.24
N PRO A 161 28.13 -9.74 -7.66
CA PRO A 161 28.36 -8.55 -8.46
C PRO A 161 29.01 -7.44 -7.62
N THR A 162 29.71 -6.51 -8.28
CA THR A 162 30.36 -5.35 -7.63
C THR A 162 29.63 -4.03 -7.86
N VAL A 163 28.65 -3.99 -8.76
CA VAL A 163 27.84 -2.79 -9.04
C VAL A 163 26.75 -2.69 -7.99
N ASP A 164 26.71 -1.56 -7.28
CA ASP A 164 25.71 -1.31 -6.23
C ASP A 164 24.28 -1.33 -6.78
N GLY A 165 23.35 -1.81 -5.96
CA GLY A 165 21.91 -1.84 -6.27
C GLY A 165 21.23 -3.14 -5.86
N GLU A 166 19.95 -3.24 -6.23
CA GLU A 166 19.09 -4.38 -5.93
C GLU A 166 19.12 -5.40 -7.08
N TYR A 167 19.35 -6.67 -6.76
CA TYR A 167 19.43 -7.75 -7.74
C TYR A 167 18.33 -8.77 -7.51
N TYR A 168 17.42 -8.87 -8.47
CA TYR A 168 16.22 -9.68 -8.41
C TYR A 168 16.35 -10.98 -9.20
N PHE A 169 15.83 -12.06 -8.61
CA PHE A 169 15.78 -13.40 -9.20
C PHE A 169 14.41 -14.01 -8.96
N SER A 170 13.88 -14.70 -9.97
CA SER A 170 12.63 -15.45 -9.88
C SER A 170 12.88 -16.95 -9.99
N LEU A 171 12.15 -17.71 -9.19
CA LEU A 171 12.08 -19.15 -9.26
C LEU A 171 10.64 -19.53 -9.63
N LYS A 172 10.49 -20.26 -10.74
CA LYS A 172 9.25 -20.99 -11.06
C LYS A 172 9.44 -22.48 -10.79
N VAL A 173 8.58 -23.04 -9.94
CA VAL A 173 8.54 -24.49 -9.68
C VAL A 173 7.37 -25.12 -10.44
N VAL A 174 7.55 -26.35 -10.93
CA VAL A 174 6.50 -27.13 -11.60
C VAL A 174 6.43 -28.52 -10.99
N ASP A 175 5.23 -28.99 -10.67
CA ASP A 175 5.00 -30.33 -10.14
C ASP A 175 4.75 -31.39 -11.21
N ALA A 176 4.72 -32.66 -10.81
CA ALA A 176 4.51 -33.81 -11.68
C ALA A 176 3.17 -33.78 -12.45
N LYS A 177 2.23 -32.92 -12.05
CA LYS A 177 0.94 -32.71 -12.73
C LYS A 177 0.96 -31.48 -13.66
N GLY A 178 2.11 -30.85 -13.85
CA GLY A 178 2.28 -29.67 -14.70
C GLY A 178 1.80 -28.35 -14.08
N ARG A 179 1.41 -28.36 -12.81
CA ARG A 179 0.97 -27.15 -12.09
C ARG A 179 2.21 -26.42 -11.62
N SER A 180 2.15 -25.10 -11.52
CA SER A 180 3.34 -24.31 -11.21
C SER A 180 3.03 -23.12 -10.32
N ASP A 181 4.03 -22.62 -9.60
CA ASP A 181 4.03 -21.34 -8.88
C ASP A 181 5.36 -20.60 -9.06
N THR A 182 5.33 -19.28 -8.88
CA THR A 182 6.49 -18.41 -9.08
C THR A 182 6.69 -17.51 -7.87
N THR A 183 7.93 -17.39 -7.42
CA THR A 183 8.39 -16.47 -6.37
C THR A 183 9.51 -15.59 -6.92
N THR A 184 9.64 -14.39 -6.37
CA THR A 184 10.79 -13.50 -6.63
C THR A 184 11.51 -13.24 -5.32
N THR A 185 12.82 -13.17 -5.34
CA THR A 185 13.67 -12.74 -4.22
C THR A 185 14.69 -11.72 -4.72
N TYR A 186 15.35 -11.03 -3.80
CA TYR A 186 16.41 -10.10 -4.13
C TYR A 186 17.45 -9.98 -3.01
N PHE A 187 18.65 -9.56 -3.39
CA PHE A 187 19.69 -9.10 -2.47
C PHE A 187 20.16 -7.71 -2.87
N VAL A 188 20.87 -7.05 -1.97
CA VAL A 188 21.40 -5.70 -2.19
C VAL A 188 22.91 -5.75 -2.25
N VAL A 189 23.51 -4.98 -3.14
CA VAL A 189 24.96 -4.71 -3.18
C VAL A 189 25.19 -3.28 -2.75
N GLU A 190 25.98 -3.10 -1.72
CA GLU A 190 26.37 -1.79 -1.18
C GLU A 190 27.88 -1.73 -1.06
N LYS A 191 28.50 -0.70 -1.67
CA LYS A 191 29.96 -0.53 -1.70
C LYS A 191 30.66 -1.77 -2.25
N GLY A 192 30.07 -2.39 -3.27
CA GLY A 192 30.57 -3.60 -3.92
C GLY A 192 30.46 -4.88 -3.09
N LYS A 193 29.70 -4.88 -1.98
CA LYS A 193 29.51 -6.07 -1.13
C LYS A 193 28.04 -6.49 -1.10
N PRO A 194 27.71 -7.76 -1.38
CA PRO A 194 26.34 -8.23 -1.29
C PRO A 194 25.91 -8.39 0.18
N ARG A 195 24.63 -8.13 0.47
CA ARG A 195 23.98 -8.46 1.73
C ARG A 195 22.57 -8.97 1.50
N LEU A 196 22.11 -9.80 2.44
CA LEU A 196 20.72 -10.21 2.50
C LEU A 196 19.84 -9.05 2.96
N VAL A 197 18.59 -9.07 2.50
CA VAL A 197 17.56 -8.10 2.86
C VAL A 197 16.70 -8.61 4.00
N LYS A 198 16.26 -7.71 4.87
CA LYS A 198 15.29 -8.03 5.92
C LYS A 198 13.89 -7.85 5.35
N TRP A 199 13.33 -8.91 4.76
CA TRP A 199 12.04 -8.83 4.06
C TRP A 199 10.89 -8.35 4.95
N GLU A 200 11.01 -8.54 6.27
CA GLU A 200 10.05 -8.11 7.28
C GLU A 200 9.89 -6.59 7.28
N THR A 201 10.99 -5.83 7.25
CA THR A 201 10.98 -4.39 7.56
C THR A 201 11.64 -3.50 6.50
N GLU A 202 12.42 -4.07 5.58
CA GLU A 202 13.20 -3.30 4.61
C GLU A 202 12.34 -2.85 3.42
N ASN A 203 12.49 -1.57 3.05
CA ASN A 203 11.81 -0.96 1.92
C ASN A 203 12.73 -0.95 0.69
N THR A 204 12.20 -1.35 -0.47
CA THR A 204 12.97 -1.30 -1.72
C THR A 204 13.19 0.14 -2.20
N ALA A 205 14.28 0.36 -2.94
CA ALA A 205 14.72 1.66 -3.42
C ALA A 205 13.65 2.40 -4.24
N TRP A 206 12.80 1.69 -4.99
CA TRP A 206 11.74 2.35 -5.76
C TRP A 206 10.65 2.95 -4.86
N MET A 207 10.35 2.32 -3.72
CA MET A 207 9.34 2.79 -2.76
C MET A 207 9.78 4.09 -2.10
N GLU A 208 11.05 4.14 -1.70
CA GLU A 208 11.68 5.36 -1.20
C GLU A 208 11.51 6.49 -2.23
N ASN A 209 11.79 6.20 -3.50
CA ASN A 209 11.76 7.17 -4.60
C ASN A 209 10.35 7.45 -5.16
N ALA A 210 9.31 6.90 -4.56
CA ALA A 210 7.96 6.99 -5.09
C ALA A 210 7.42 8.43 -5.03
N VAL A 211 6.79 8.85 -6.12
CA VAL A 211 5.91 10.01 -6.21
C VAL A 211 4.60 9.49 -6.79
N ILE A 212 3.63 9.30 -5.91
CA ILE A 212 2.36 8.66 -6.22
C ILE A 212 1.42 9.69 -6.84
N TYR A 213 0.68 9.28 -7.87
CA TYR A 213 -0.45 10.02 -8.40
C TYR A 213 -1.75 9.28 -8.11
N GLY A 214 -2.65 9.88 -7.33
CA GLY A 214 -3.98 9.31 -7.05
C GLY A 214 -4.87 9.47 -8.28
N VAL A 215 -5.39 8.37 -8.80
CA VAL A 215 -6.13 8.27 -10.07
C VAL A 215 -7.55 7.78 -9.81
N VAL A 216 -8.52 8.59 -10.23
CA VAL A 216 -9.90 8.15 -10.42
C VAL A 216 -10.13 8.02 -11.93
N PRO A 217 -10.25 6.80 -12.50
CA PRO A 217 -10.31 6.62 -13.95
C PRO A 217 -11.36 7.47 -14.68
N HIS A 218 -12.52 7.71 -14.06
CA HIS A 218 -13.56 8.57 -14.65
C HIS A 218 -13.14 10.03 -14.81
N ASN A 219 -12.28 10.55 -13.92
CA ASN A 219 -11.78 11.92 -14.06
C ASN A 219 -10.80 12.09 -15.24
N PHE A 220 -10.26 10.99 -15.79
CA PHE A 220 -9.34 11.02 -16.92
C PHE A 220 -10.05 11.07 -18.27
N GLY A 221 -11.31 10.62 -18.33
CA GLY A 221 -12.09 10.52 -19.55
C GLY A 221 -13.13 9.39 -19.49
N PRO A 222 -14.02 9.29 -20.49
CA PRO A 222 -15.20 8.41 -20.45
C PRO A 222 -14.91 6.91 -20.62
N HIS A 223 -13.66 6.52 -20.89
CA HIS A 223 -13.28 5.13 -21.20
C HIS A 223 -12.46 4.44 -20.09
N GLY A 224 -12.56 4.92 -18.86
CA GLY A 224 -11.96 4.28 -17.68
C GLY A 224 -10.45 4.03 -17.86
N PHE A 225 -10.04 2.76 -17.82
CA PHE A 225 -8.62 2.38 -17.95
C PHE A 225 -7.98 2.87 -19.25
N ARG A 226 -8.72 2.95 -20.36
CA ARG A 226 -8.18 3.48 -21.63
C ARG A 226 -7.85 4.97 -21.53
N SER A 227 -8.71 5.76 -20.89
CA SER A 227 -8.45 7.18 -20.61
C SER A 227 -7.19 7.37 -19.75
N VAL A 228 -6.96 6.46 -18.78
CA VAL A 228 -5.74 6.49 -17.95
C VAL A 228 -4.50 6.17 -18.80
N ILE A 229 -4.57 5.14 -19.67
CA ILE A 229 -3.47 4.78 -20.59
C ILE A 229 -3.04 5.99 -21.43
N GLU A 230 -4.01 6.73 -21.99
CA GLU A 230 -3.76 7.92 -22.83
C GLU A 230 -3.04 9.05 -22.09
N LYS A 231 -3.10 9.07 -20.75
CA LYS A 231 -2.41 10.06 -19.91
C LYS A 231 -1.10 9.57 -19.31
N LEU A 232 -0.67 8.34 -19.55
CA LEU A 232 0.57 7.83 -18.94
C LEU A 232 1.81 8.63 -19.37
N ASP A 233 1.88 9.08 -20.63
CA ASP A 233 2.98 9.94 -21.08
C ASP A 233 2.95 11.32 -20.41
N TYR A 234 1.76 11.86 -20.15
CA TYR A 234 1.58 13.08 -19.38
C TYR A 234 2.10 12.91 -17.93
N LEU A 235 1.70 11.82 -17.26
CA LEU A 235 2.13 11.54 -15.88
C LEU A 235 3.63 11.27 -15.79
N LYS A 236 4.20 10.52 -16.73
CA LYS A 236 5.65 10.32 -16.83
C LYS A 236 6.38 11.66 -17.00
N ASN A 237 5.88 12.53 -17.89
CA ASN A 237 6.46 13.84 -18.16
C ASN A 237 6.35 14.82 -16.99
N LEU A 238 5.34 14.67 -16.13
CA LEU A 238 5.22 15.37 -14.85
C LEU A 238 6.28 14.88 -13.84
N GLY A 239 6.69 13.62 -13.97
CA GLY A 239 7.67 12.96 -13.12
C GLY A 239 7.06 11.93 -12.16
N ILE A 240 5.84 11.49 -12.40
CA ILE A 240 5.19 10.42 -11.63
C ILE A 240 5.87 9.08 -11.97
N ASN A 241 6.07 8.24 -10.95
CA ASN A 241 6.58 6.86 -11.10
C ASN A 241 5.71 5.82 -10.40
N ALA A 242 4.57 6.21 -9.82
CA ALA A 242 3.56 5.30 -9.32
C ALA A 242 2.17 5.92 -9.45
N ILE A 243 1.17 5.14 -9.84
CA ILE A 243 -0.24 5.52 -9.81
C ILE A 243 -0.98 4.68 -8.78
N TRP A 244 -1.87 5.31 -8.04
CA TRP A 244 -2.80 4.64 -7.13
C TRP A 244 -4.20 4.77 -7.70
N LEU A 245 -4.77 3.65 -8.16
CA LEU A 245 -6.09 3.60 -8.74
C LEU A 245 -7.14 3.50 -7.63
N ALA A 246 -8.16 4.37 -7.68
CA ALA A 246 -9.38 4.23 -6.89
C ALA A 246 -10.01 2.83 -7.07
N PRO A 247 -10.88 2.36 -6.15
CA PRO A 247 -11.26 0.95 -6.10
C PRO A 247 -11.82 0.44 -7.45
N CYS A 248 -11.16 -0.63 -7.92
CA CYS A 248 -11.36 -1.19 -9.25
C CYS A 248 -12.26 -2.43 -9.25
N ASN A 249 -12.53 -3.01 -8.08
CA ASN A 249 -13.32 -4.23 -7.95
C ASN A 249 -14.81 -3.98 -8.20
N VAL A 250 -15.55 -5.05 -8.50
CA VAL A 250 -17.00 -4.97 -8.74
C VAL A 250 -17.68 -4.41 -7.50
N THR A 251 -18.54 -3.41 -7.72
CA THR A 251 -19.31 -2.69 -6.70
C THR A 251 -20.70 -2.40 -7.25
N PRO A 252 -21.74 -2.26 -6.40
CA PRO A 252 -22.97 -1.58 -6.79
C PRO A 252 -22.70 -0.15 -7.27
N THR A 253 -23.59 0.36 -8.14
CA THR A 253 -23.51 1.73 -8.66
C THR A 253 -23.63 2.76 -7.53
N LYS A 254 -22.97 3.93 -7.67
CA LYS A 254 -23.01 5.07 -6.73
C LYS A 254 -22.41 4.81 -5.33
N ARG A 255 -21.54 3.82 -5.17
CA ARG A 255 -20.84 3.52 -3.90
C ARG A 255 -19.33 3.78 -3.94
N HIS A 256 -18.89 4.58 -4.91
CA HIS A 256 -17.49 4.96 -5.18
C HIS A 256 -16.46 3.83 -5.33
N GLY A 257 -16.88 2.55 -5.23
CA GLY A 257 -16.01 1.39 -5.31
C GLY A 257 -15.77 0.66 -3.99
N TYR A 258 -16.20 1.22 -2.85
CA TYR A 258 -15.91 0.66 -1.52
C TYR A 258 -16.92 -0.42 -1.08
N ALA A 259 -18.11 -0.47 -1.67
CA ALA A 259 -19.05 -1.56 -1.46
C ALA A 259 -18.72 -2.76 -2.37
N VAL A 260 -17.65 -3.50 -2.07
CA VAL A 260 -17.18 -4.58 -2.96
C VAL A 260 -18.15 -5.77 -2.97
N SER A 261 -18.63 -6.14 -4.16
CA SER A 261 -19.45 -7.33 -4.42
C SER A 261 -18.73 -8.43 -5.22
N GLY A 262 -17.47 -8.18 -5.64
CA GLY A 262 -16.63 -9.20 -6.28
C GLY A 262 -15.14 -8.84 -6.34
N TYR A 263 -14.34 -9.51 -5.51
CA TYR A 263 -12.90 -9.26 -5.33
C TYR A 263 -11.99 -9.74 -6.48
N PHE A 264 -12.46 -10.66 -7.32
CA PHE A 264 -11.67 -11.25 -8.42
C PHE A 264 -12.04 -10.69 -9.80
N ASN A 265 -12.94 -9.71 -9.84
CA ASN A 265 -13.42 -9.09 -11.07
C ASN A 265 -13.31 -7.58 -10.96
N LEU A 266 -13.21 -6.94 -12.12
CA LEU A 266 -13.17 -5.49 -12.25
C LEU A 266 -14.56 -4.95 -12.49
N ARG A 267 -14.80 -3.72 -12.03
CA ARG A 267 -15.99 -2.96 -12.36
C ARG A 267 -16.07 -2.69 -13.86
N ARG A 268 -17.24 -3.00 -14.45
CA ARG A 268 -17.44 -2.95 -15.90
C ARG A 268 -17.32 -1.55 -16.48
N ASP A 269 -17.62 -0.53 -15.68
CA ASP A 269 -17.54 0.88 -16.07
C ASP A 269 -16.10 1.40 -16.17
N TYR A 270 -15.10 0.72 -15.57
CA TYR A 270 -13.68 1.05 -15.80
C TYR A 270 -13.10 0.30 -17.00
N GLY A 271 -13.60 -0.90 -17.29
CA GLY A 271 -13.19 -1.71 -18.43
C GLY A 271 -12.99 -3.18 -18.08
N THR A 272 -12.38 -3.89 -19.01
CA THR A 272 -12.12 -5.34 -18.96
C THR A 272 -10.80 -5.67 -18.26
N LYS A 273 -10.63 -6.95 -17.87
CA LYS A 273 -9.34 -7.48 -17.38
C LYS A 273 -8.21 -7.31 -18.40
N ALA A 274 -8.51 -7.42 -19.70
CA ALA A 274 -7.51 -7.22 -20.75
C ALA A 274 -7.04 -5.76 -20.82
N GLU A 275 -7.96 -4.80 -20.71
CA GLU A 275 -7.62 -3.37 -20.66
C GLU A 275 -6.83 -3.02 -19.40
N PHE A 276 -7.19 -3.59 -18.24
CA PHE A 276 -6.42 -3.41 -17.01
C PHE A 276 -5.00 -3.97 -17.12
N LYS A 277 -4.85 -5.18 -17.67
CA LYS A 277 -3.53 -5.77 -17.95
C LYS A 277 -2.72 -4.91 -18.93
N LYS A 278 -3.36 -4.31 -19.92
CA LYS A 278 -2.73 -3.34 -20.82
C LYS A 278 -2.29 -2.09 -20.08
N LEU A 279 -3.13 -1.53 -19.19
CA LEU A 279 -2.78 -0.39 -18.35
C LEU A 279 -1.52 -0.66 -17.53
N VAL A 280 -1.46 -1.78 -16.81
CA VAL A 280 -0.29 -2.16 -16.02
C VAL A 280 0.96 -2.26 -16.90
N LYS A 281 0.88 -2.98 -18.03
CA LYS A 281 1.99 -3.13 -18.97
C LYS A 281 2.49 -1.78 -19.52
N GLU A 282 1.58 -0.90 -19.95
CA GLU A 282 1.92 0.41 -20.51
C GLU A 282 2.48 1.37 -19.47
N ALA A 283 2.04 1.25 -18.21
CA ALA A 283 2.59 1.98 -17.09
C ALA A 283 4.02 1.51 -16.79
N HIS A 284 4.25 0.20 -16.70
CA HIS A 284 5.58 -0.39 -16.50
C HIS A 284 6.57 -0.01 -17.59
N ALA A 285 6.15 -0.01 -18.86
CA ALA A 285 6.97 0.44 -19.99
C ALA A 285 7.44 1.91 -19.86
N ARG A 286 6.78 2.69 -19.00
CA ARG A 286 7.10 4.09 -18.70
C ARG A 286 7.79 4.28 -17.36
N GLY A 287 8.09 3.21 -16.63
CA GLY A 287 8.64 3.26 -15.27
C GLY A 287 7.62 3.71 -14.23
N ILE A 288 6.33 3.49 -14.48
CA ILE A 288 5.23 3.81 -13.59
C ILE A 288 4.69 2.52 -12.98
N LYS A 289 4.73 2.44 -11.65
CA LYS A 289 4.16 1.35 -10.84
C LYS A 289 2.65 1.54 -10.69
N VAL A 290 1.89 0.46 -10.55
CA VAL A 290 0.42 0.50 -10.41
C VAL A 290 0.00 -0.10 -9.07
N LEU A 291 -0.62 0.71 -8.23
CA LEU A 291 -1.24 0.30 -6.97
C LEU A 291 -2.75 0.22 -7.13
N MET A 292 -3.37 -0.80 -6.53
CA MET A 292 -4.82 -0.90 -6.41
C MET A 292 -5.29 -0.43 -5.03
N ASP A 293 -6.35 0.37 -4.97
CA ASP A 293 -7.16 0.50 -3.75
C ASP A 293 -7.94 -0.80 -3.54
N PHE A 294 -7.76 -1.42 -2.37
CA PHE A 294 -8.32 -2.72 -2.04
C PHE A 294 -9.05 -2.66 -0.69
N VAL A 295 -10.24 -3.27 -0.63
CA VAL A 295 -11.18 -3.10 0.50
C VAL A 295 -11.45 -4.42 1.23
N PRO A 296 -10.56 -4.84 2.15
CA PRO A 296 -10.64 -6.15 2.77
C PRO A 296 -11.42 -6.15 4.10
N ASN A 297 -11.71 -4.99 4.70
CA ASN A 297 -12.34 -4.93 6.03
C ASN A 297 -13.81 -5.38 6.01
N HIS A 298 -14.53 -5.00 4.96
CA HIS A 298 -15.97 -5.18 4.78
C HIS A 298 -16.27 -5.51 3.31
N SER A 299 -17.43 -6.11 3.05
CA SER A 299 -17.97 -6.27 1.69
C SER A 299 -19.30 -5.54 1.55
N SER A 300 -19.86 -5.48 0.34
CA SER A 300 -21.23 -5.01 0.16
C SER A 300 -22.25 -5.99 0.75
N VAL A 301 -23.40 -5.49 1.20
CA VAL A 301 -24.61 -6.32 1.41
C VAL A 301 -25.08 -7.03 0.15
N GLU A 302 -24.68 -6.53 -1.03
CA GLU A 302 -24.96 -7.17 -2.30
C GLU A 302 -23.93 -8.25 -2.68
N HIS A 303 -22.88 -8.45 -1.86
CA HIS A 303 -21.93 -9.51 -2.10
C HIS A 303 -22.64 -10.87 -2.08
N PRO A 304 -22.35 -11.80 -3.03
CA PRO A 304 -23.03 -13.10 -3.10
C PRO A 304 -23.02 -13.88 -1.78
N TYR A 305 -21.91 -13.81 -1.03
CA TYR A 305 -21.80 -14.46 0.27
C TYR A 305 -22.73 -13.84 1.32
N MET A 306 -22.85 -12.50 1.37
CA MET A 306 -23.75 -11.82 2.31
C MET A 306 -25.21 -12.14 1.99
N ARG A 307 -25.61 -12.03 0.72
CA ARG A 307 -26.99 -12.36 0.31
C ARG A 307 -27.34 -13.80 0.65
N HIS A 308 -26.40 -14.72 0.45
CA HIS A 308 -26.58 -16.12 0.78
C HIS A 308 -26.66 -16.33 2.30
N ALA A 309 -25.84 -15.65 3.10
CA ALA A 309 -25.93 -15.66 4.57
C ALA A 309 -27.28 -15.12 5.08
N GLN A 310 -27.77 -14.01 4.51
CA GLN A 310 -29.07 -13.45 4.85
C GLN A 310 -30.24 -14.38 4.47
N ALA A 311 -30.15 -15.04 3.30
CA ALA A 311 -31.21 -15.91 2.81
C ALA A 311 -31.30 -17.26 3.55
N HIS A 312 -30.18 -17.76 4.07
CA HIS A 312 -30.09 -19.12 4.59
C HIS A 312 -29.67 -19.21 6.07
N GLY A 313 -29.35 -18.09 6.74
CA GLY A 313 -28.95 -18.09 8.13
C GLY A 313 -27.76 -19.00 8.39
N ASP A 314 -27.82 -19.75 9.50
CA ASP A 314 -26.84 -20.75 9.93
C ASP A 314 -26.58 -21.87 8.89
N ALA A 315 -27.54 -22.16 8.02
CA ALA A 315 -27.36 -23.12 6.94
C ALA A 315 -26.45 -22.60 5.80
N SER A 316 -26.18 -21.29 5.76
CA SER A 316 -25.23 -20.71 4.81
C SER A 316 -23.80 -21.13 5.15
N PRO A 317 -23.01 -21.63 4.19
CA PRO A 317 -21.58 -21.89 4.43
C PRO A 317 -20.76 -20.61 4.62
N TYR A 318 -21.37 -19.44 4.41
CA TYR A 318 -20.79 -18.11 4.60
C TYR A 318 -21.40 -17.39 5.80
N TYR A 319 -22.24 -18.06 6.61
CA TYR A 319 -22.83 -17.42 7.79
C TYR A 319 -21.73 -16.79 8.65
N ASP A 320 -20.66 -17.52 8.94
CA ASP A 320 -19.52 -17.06 9.73
C ASP A 320 -18.45 -16.28 8.94
N PHE A 321 -18.74 -15.87 7.70
CA PHE A 321 -17.82 -14.98 6.96
C PHE A 321 -17.96 -13.52 7.39
N TYR A 322 -19.05 -13.18 8.07
CA TYR A 322 -19.38 -11.83 8.50
C TYR A 322 -19.34 -11.73 10.01
N ASP A 323 -18.81 -10.61 10.46
CA ASP A 323 -18.64 -10.29 11.87
C ASP A 323 -19.99 -9.95 12.49
N ARG A 324 -20.19 -10.36 13.75
CA ARG A 324 -21.44 -10.17 14.49
C ARG A 324 -21.13 -9.73 15.91
N ASP A 325 -21.97 -8.86 16.46
CA ASP A 325 -21.88 -8.47 17.86
C ASP A 325 -22.18 -9.66 18.79
N GLU A 326 -21.48 -9.72 19.92
CA GLU A 326 -21.56 -10.87 20.82
C GLU A 326 -22.91 -10.97 21.53
N ILE A 327 -23.62 -9.86 21.72
CA ILE A 327 -24.84 -9.76 22.52
C ILE A 327 -26.07 -10.02 21.64
N ASP A 328 -26.27 -9.20 20.62
CA ASP A 328 -27.48 -9.25 19.78
C ASP A 328 -27.37 -10.24 18.61
N LYS A 329 -26.16 -10.72 18.31
CA LYS A 329 -25.83 -11.58 17.17
C LYS A 329 -26.16 -10.94 15.81
N GLU A 330 -26.32 -9.62 15.76
CA GLU A 330 -26.49 -8.87 14.53
C GLU A 330 -25.14 -8.60 13.87
N HIS A 331 -25.16 -8.42 12.55
CA HIS A 331 -23.95 -8.11 11.80
C HIS A 331 -23.35 -6.78 12.26
N THR A 332 -22.02 -6.73 12.40
CA THR A 332 -21.32 -5.45 12.56
C THR A 332 -21.08 -4.83 11.19
N TYR A 333 -21.10 -3.50 11.14
CA TYR A 333 -20.95 -2.74 9.90
C TYR A 333 -19.78 -1.78 10.02
N TYR A 334 -19.23 -1.37 8.88
CA TYR A 334 -18.25 -0.28 8.88
C TYR A 334 -18.93 1.01 9.36
N PHE A 335 -18.52 1.49 10.54
CA PHE A 335 -19.28 2.47 11.33
C PHE A 335 -20.76 2.06 11.47
N TYR A 336 -21.67 2.80 10.85
CA TYR A 336 -23.12 2.51 10.82
C TYR A 336 -23.65 2.41 9.39
N TRP A 337 -22.75 2.21 8.42
CA TRP A 337 -23.13 2.05 7.03
C TRP A 337 -23.64 0.62 6.82
N LEU A 338 -24.95 0.42 7.05
CA LEU A 338 -25.65 -0.87 6.99
C LEU A 338 -25.50 -1.63 5.65
N TYR A 339 -24.94 -0.98 4.63
CA TYR A 339 -24.64 -1.61 3.33
C TYR A 339 -23.21 -2.20 3.25
N LEU A 340 -22.41 -2.11 4.31
CA LEU A 340 -21.02 -2.56 4.40
C LEU A 340 -20.77 -3.46 5.63
N PRO A 341 -21.29 -4.70 5.64
CA PRO A 341 -21.03 -5.66 6.71
C PRO A 341 -19.54 -5.98 6.79
N ASN A 342 -19.00 -5.94 8.02
CA ASN A 342 -17.60 -6.27 8.26
C ASN A 342 -17.37 -7.78 8.07
N LEU A 343 -16.21 -8.13 7.50
CA LEU A 343 -15.79 -9.52 7.38
C LEU A 343 -15.24 -10.04 8.71
N ASN A 344 -15.50 -11.31 9.02
CA ASN A 344 -15.01 -11.96 10.24
C ASN A 344 -13.62 -12.57 10.03
N TYR A 345 -12.58 -11.92 10.55
CA TYR A 345 -11.20 -12.38 10.42
C TYR A 345 -10.79 -13.48 11.40
N GLU A 346 -11.63 -13.83 12.38
CA GLU A 346 -11.44 -15.07 13.17
C GLU A 346 -11.63 -16.30 12.28
N ASN A 347 -12.50 -16.19 11.27
CA ASN A 347 -12.72 -17.27 10.32
C ASN A 347 -11.48 -17.50 9.43
N PRO A 348 -10.85 -18.69 9.47
CA PRO A 348 -9.68 -18.99 8.64
C PRO A 348 -9.98 -19.00 7.14
N GLU A 349 -11.22 -19.31 6.71
CA GLU A 349 -11.62 -19.21 5.30
C GLU A 349 -11.61 -17.76 4.82
N VAL A 350 -12.07 -16.80 5.64
CA VAL A 350 -12.03 -15.36 5.29
C VAL A 350 -10.59 -14.88 5.14
N ARG A 351 -9.69 -15.28 6.07
CA ARG A 351 -8.26 -14.94 5.97
C ARG A 351 -7.62 -15.50 4.70
N ARG A 352 -7.90 -16.77 4.36
CA ARG A 352 -7.41 -17.40 3.12
C ARG A 352 -8.01 -16.72 1.89
N TRP A 353 -9.30 -16.44 1.89
CA TRP A 353 -10.02 -15.76 0.81
C TRP A 353 -9.41 -14.39 0.51
N MET A 354 -9.24 -13.56 1.54
CA MET A 354 -8.69 -12.21 1.37
C MET A 354 -7.23 -12.25 0.91
N THR A 355 -6.40 -13.11 1.51
CA THR A 355 -5.00 -13.28 1.08
C THR A 355 -4.90 -13.73 -0.39
N GLU A 356 -5.74 -14.70 -0.80
CA GLU A 356 -5.79 -15.17 -2.19
C GLU A 356 -6.28 -14.07 -3.14
N ALA A 357 -7.23 -13.24 -2.70
CA ALA A 357 -7.73 -12.12 -3.50
C ALA A 357 -6.62 -11.08 -3.79
N PHE A 358 -5.81 -10.72 -2.79
CA PHE A 358 -4.63 -9.87 -3.04
C PHE A 358 -3.62 -10.55 -3.97
N ALA A 359 -3.27 -11.80 -3.67
CA ALA A 359 -2.26 -12.55 -4.41
C ALA A 359 -2.64 -12.79 -5.88
N TYR A 360 -3.93 -12.95 -6.18
CA TYR A 360 -4.46 -13.05 -7.53
C TYR A 360 -4.08 -11.84 -8.40
N TRP A 361 -4.22 -10.61 -7.88
CA TRP A 361 -3.90 -9.39 -8.65
C TRP A 361 -2.40 -9.24 -8.92
N VAL A 362 -1.56 -9.69 -7.98
CA VAL A 362 -0.10 -9.74 -8.17
C VAL A 362 0.26 -10.77 -9.25
N ARG A 363 -0.25 -12.00 -9.14
CA ARG A 363 0.12 -13.11 -10.04
C ARG A 363 -0.39 -12.93 -11.46
N GLU A 364 -1.64 -12.50 -11.62
CA GLU A 364 -2.31 -12.49 -12.93
C GLU A 364 -2.12 -11.18 -13.71
N PHE A 365 -1.91 -10.07 -12.98
CA PHE A 365 -1.87 -8.72 -13.53
C PHE A 365 -0.59 -7.93 -13.23
N ASP A 366 0.33 -8.45 -12.41
CA ASP A 366 1.60 -7.80 -12.04
C ASP A 366 1.41 -6.41 -11.42
N VAL A 367 0.39 -6.29 -10.55
CA VAL A 367 0.16 -5.09 -9.73
C VAL A 367 1.34 -4.90 -8.76
N ASP A 368 1.74 -3.65 -8.55
CA ASP A 368 2.94 -3.30 -7.79
C ASP A 368 2.72 -3.03 -6.30
N GLY A 369 1.48 -3.14 -5.85
CA GLY A 369 1.13 -2.94 -4.46
C GLY A 369 -0.32 -2.58 -4.24
N PHE A 370 -0.65 -2.30 -3.00
CA PHE A 370 -2.02 -2.05 -2.56
C PHE A 370 -2.06 -0.88 -1.59
N ARG A 371 -3.03 0.01 -1.79
CA ARG A 371 -3.55 0.85 -0.71
C ARG A 371 -4.69 0.06 -0.07
N VAL A 372 -4.58 -0.20 1.22
CA VAL A 372 -5.49 -1.11 1.93
C VAL A 372 -6.44 -0.29 2.79
N ASP A 373 -7.69 -0.23 2.34
CA ASP A 373 -8.79 0.46 3.00
C ASP A 373 -9.09 -0.16 4.38
N VAL A 374 -9.31 0.71 5.37
CA VAL A 374 -9.70 0.37 6.74
C VAL A 374 -8.78 -0.69 7.35
N ALA A 375 -7.47 -0.58 7.08
CA ALA A 375 -6.47 -1.52 7.61
C ALA A 375 -6.49 -1.57 9.15
N TRP A 376 -6.87 -0.47 9.79
CA TRP A 376 -7.07 -0.35 11.23
C TRP A 376 -8.21 -1.21 11.79
N GLY A 377 -9.31 -1.38 11.06
CA GLY A 377 -10.44 -2.18 11.54
C GLY A 377 -10.12 -3.67 11.62
N ILE A 378 -9.26 -4.15 10.72
CA ILE A 378 -8.77 -5.54 10.76
C ILE A 378 -7.73 -5.71 11.87
N ARG A 379 -6.83 -4.75 12.06
CA ARG A 379 -5.87 -4.78 13.17
C ARG A 379 -6.57 -4.92 14.52
N GLN A 380 -7.64 -4.15 14.76
CA GLN A 380 -8.38 -4.19 16.02
C GLN A 380 -8.98 -5.57 16.31
N ARG A 381 -9.43 -6.27 15.26
CA ARG A 381 -10.13 -7.57 15.39
C ARG A 381 -9.20 -8.76 15.27
N ARG A 382 -8.13 -8.66 14.49
CA ARG A 382 -7.19 -9.75 14.18
C ARG A 382 -5.76 -9.24 13.90
N PRO A 383 -5.02 -8.81 14.94
CA PRO A 383 -3.71 -8.17 14.77
C PRO A 383 -2.60 -9.08 14.22
N ASP A 384 -2.73 -10.41 14.22
CA ASP A 384 -1.72 -11.31 13.62
C ASP A 384 -1.90 -11.54 12.11
N TYR A 385 -2.98 -11.03 11.51
CA TYR A 385 -3.29 -11.27 10.10
C TYR A 385 -2.30 -10.60 9.15
N TRP A 386 -1.97 -9.33 9.40
CA TRP A 386 -1.18 -8.52 8.48
C TRP A 386 0.24 -9.07 8.27
N LEU A 387 0.87 -9.65 9.30
CA LEU A 387 2.20 -10.24 9.18
C LEU A 387 2.19 -11.45 8.24
N LYS A 388 1.21 -12.35 8.39
CA LYS A 388 1.04 -13.55 7.54
C LYS A 388 0.68 -13.16 6.10
N TRP A 389 -0.15 -12.14 5.94
CA TRP A 389 -0.50 -11.57 4.65
C TRP A 389 0.73 -10.97 3.94
N ARG A 390 1.54 -10.16 4.64
CA ARG A 390 2.80 -9.62 4.12
C ARG A 390 3.74 -10.73 3.69
N GLN A 391 3.92 -11.75 4.53
CA GLN A 391 4.76 -12.93 4.23
C GLN A 391 4.37 -13.56 2.90
N GLU A 392 3.09 -13.79 2.66
CA GLU A 392 2.63 -14.40 1.41
C GLU A 392 2.80 -13.46 0.21
N LEU A 393 2.46 -12.18 0.33
CA LEU A 393 2.62 -11.24 -0.78
C LEU A 393 4.09 -11.00 -1.13
N LYS A 394 4.95 -10.77 -0.14
CA LYS A 394 6.38 -10.53 -0.35
C LYS A 394 7.11 -11.80 -0.81
N ARG A 395 6.62 -13.00 -0.46
CA ARG A 395 7.07 -14.26 -1.07
C ARG A 395 6.82 -14.26 -2.57
N ILE A 396 5.65 -13.83 -3.03
CA ILE A 396 5.35 -13.76 -4.47
C ILE A 396 6.22 -12.69 -5.13
N ARG A 397 6.23 -11.48 -4.55
CA ARG A 397 6.94 -10.32 -5.10
C ARG A 397 7.40 -9.38 -3.96
N PRO A 398 8.71 -9.31 -3.67
CA PRO A 398 9.22 -8.65 -2.46
C PRO A 398 9.20 -7.11 -2.58
N ASP A 399 9.11 -6.59 -3.80
CA ASP A 399 9.06 -5.16 -4.12
C ASP A 399 7.62 -4.62 -4.22
N LEU A 400 6.62 -5.27 -3.62
CA LEU A 400 5.24 -4.74 -3.54
C LEU A 400 5.15 -3.62 -2.51
N LEU A 401 4.56 -2.48 -2.84
CA LEU A 401 4.30 -1.42 -1.86
C LEU A 401 2.98 -1.69 -1.13
N LEU A 402 3.06 -1.91 0.18
CA LEU A 402 1.91 -2.16 1.04
C LEU A 402 1.62 -0.89 1.85
N LEU A 403 0.59 -0.13 1.44
CA LEU A 403 0.18 1.13 2.05
C LEU A 403 -1.09 0.94 2.88
N ALA A 404 -1.01 1.14 4.19
CA ALA A 404 -2.18 1.10 5.08
C ALA A 404 -2.95 2.43 5.03
N GLU A 405 -4.26 2.36 4.83
CA GLU A 405 -5.15 3.42 5.30
C GLU A 405 -5.27 3.33 6.83
N ALA A 406 -4.26 3.87 7.51
CA ALA A 406 -4.17 3.99 8.95
C ALA A 406 -3.12 5.04 9.33
N SER A 407 -3.05 5.42 10.61
CA SER A 407 -2.10 6.43 11.06
C SER A 407 -0.66 5.92 11.08
N ALA A 408 0.25 6.63 10.41
CA ALA A 408 1.69 6.39 10.49
C ALA A 408 2.27 6.64 11.89
N ARG A 409 1.50 7.24 12.81
CA ARG A 409 1.91 7.41 14.21
C ARG A 409 1.90 6.10 14.99
N ASP A 410 1.22 5.08 14.46
CA ASP A 410 1.14 3.77 15.07
C ASP A 410 2.23 2.85 14.52
N SER A 411 3.19 2.48 15.37
CA SER A 411 4.33 1.65 15.00
C SER A 411 3.92 0.24 14.55
N TYR A 412 2.74 -0.24 14.96
CA TYR A 412 2.24 -1.57 14.59
C TYR A 412 2.31 -1.80 13.08
N TYR A 413 1.92 -0.83 12.26
CA TYR A 413 1.85 -1.04 10.81
C TYR A 413 3.21 -1.35 10.20
N PHE A 414 4.28 -0.78 10.74
CA PHE A 414 5.64 -0.96 10.22
C PHE A 414 6.32 -2.21 10.80
N SER A 415 5.89 -2.66 11.98
CA SER A 415 6.35 -3.92 12.58
C SER A 415 5.59 -5.14 12.03
N GLU A 416 4.32 -4.99 11.63
CA GLU A 416 3.39 -6.10 11.45
C GLU A 416 2.73 -6.18 10.05
N GLY A 417 3.22 -5.48 9.02
CA GLY A 417 2.75 -5.80 7.67
C GLY A 417 2.97 -4.78 6.56
N PHE A 418 3.08 -3.50 6.87
CA PHE A 418 3.01 -2.41 5.90
C PHE A 418 4.33 -1.65 5.77
N ASP A 419 4.56 -1.16 4.56
CA ASP A 419 5.71 -0.33 4.21
C ASP A 419 5.41 1.15 4.50
N ALA A 420 4.16 1.55 4.26
CA ALA A 420 3.70 2.93 4.37
C ALA A 420 2.35 3.06 5.08
N ALA A 421 2.09 4.23 5.68
CA ALA A 421 0.81 4.57 6.30
C ALA A 421 0.51 6.08 6.17
N TYR A 422 -0.74 6.47 6.38
CA TYR A 422 -1.21 7.84 6.16
C TYR A 422 -0.67 8.81 7.21
N ASP A 423 -0.44 10.05 6.77
CA ASP A 423 -0.12 11.17 7.65
C ASP A 423 -1.37 11.68 8.39
N TRP A 424 -1.88 10.84 9.27
CA TRP A 424 -3.03 11.10 10.14
C TRP A 424 -2.61 11.41 11.56
N THR A 425 -3.54 11.97 12.34
CA THR A 425 -3.40 12.08 13.79
C THR A 425 -3.67 10.72 14.46
N ASP A 426 -3.72 10.68 15.79
CA ASP A 426 -4.13 9.47 16.52
C ASP A 426 -5.64 9.24 16.39
N ASN A 427 -6.40 10.27 15.99
CA ASN A 427 -7.81 10.12 15.63
C ASN A 427 -7.92 9.58 14.20
N LEU A 428 -8.62 8.47 14.04
CA LEU A 428 -8.82 7.80 12.75
C LEU A 428 -9.40 8.75 11.70
N GLY A 429 -8.83 8.73 10.49
CA GLY A 429 -9.27 9.56 9.36
C GLY A 429 -8.89 11.04 9.44
N GLN A 430 -8.39 11.54 10.58
CA GLN A 430 -8.06 12.97 10.72
C GLN A 430 -6.69 13.27 10.11
N TRP A 431 -6.70 14.02 9.00
CA TRP A 431 -5.48 14.48 8.32
C TRP A 431 -4.62 15.33 9.25
N ALA A 432 -3.33 15.00 9.37
CA ALA A 432 -2.42 15.67 10.29
C ALA A 432 -2.20 17.15 9.97
N TRP A 433 -2.43 17.58 8.72
CA TRP A 433 -2.26 18.99 8.34
C TRP A 433 -3.59 19.75 8.30
N ASP A 434 -4.69 19.12 8.71
CA ASP A 434 -5.97 19.80 8.76
C ASP A 434 -5.91 20.99 9.72
N GLY A 435 -6.38 22.14 9.24
CA GLY A 435 -6.36 23.41 9.96
C GLY A 435 -4.97 23.99 10.26
N VAL A 436 -3.87 23.37 9.81
CA VAL A 436 -2.51 23.95 9.95
C VAL A 436 -2.45 25.32 9.30
N PHE A 437 -3.07 25.47 8.13
CA PHE A 437 -2.98 26.63 7.27
C PHE A 437 -4.07 27.70 7.50
N ASP A 438 -5.02 27.47 8.41
CA ASP A 438 -6.16 28.37 8.64
C ASP A 438 -5.78 29.71 9.27
N VAL A 439 -4.70 29.74 10.05
CA VAL A 439 -4.26 30.94 10.78
C VAL A 439 -2.78 31.16 10.48
N THR A 440 -2.48 32.05 9.54
CA THR A 440 -1.13 32.26 8.98
C THR A 440 -0.05 32.40 10.06
N ARG A 441 -0.28 33.22 11.09
CA ARG A 441 0.68 33.43 12.20
C ARG A 441 1.01 32.17 13.01
N ARG A 442 0.13 31.16 13.00
CA ARG A 442 0.30 29.89 13.74
C ARG A 442 0.82 28.75 12.88
N ILE A 443 0.98 28.94 11.56
CA ILE A 443 1.42 27.88 10.63
C ILE A 443 2.71 27.21 11.10
N PRO A 444 3.81 27.91 11.42
CA PRO A 444 5.06 27.24 11.79
C PRO A 444 4.92 26.31 13.00
N LEU A 445 4.19 26.73 14.03
CA LEU A 445 3.96 25.94 15.24
C LEU A 445 3.10 24.71 14.95
N ARG A 446 1.96 24.91 14.28
CA ARG A 446 1.03 23.82 13.93
C ARG A 446 1.67 22.81 12.99
N LEU A 447 2.41 23.30 11.99
CA LEU A 447 3.15 22.47 11.06
C LEU A 447 4.25 21.68 11.77
N HIS A 448 5.03 22.30 12.66
CA HIS A 448 6.05 21.58 13.42
C HIS A 448 5.46 20.41 14.23
N ARG A 449 4.36 20.65 14.93
CA ARG A 449 3.64 19.62 15.69
C ARG A 449 3.12 18.49 14.80
N ALA A 450 2.50 18.83 13.67
CA ALA A 450 2.02 17.84 12.70
C ALA A 450 3.16 16.97 12.15
N LEU A 451 4.27 17.59 11.73
CA LEU A 451 5.39 16.90 11.09
C LEU A 451 6.24 16.07 12.06
N THR A 452 6.24 16.40 13.34
CA THR A 452 7.04 15.70 14.37
C THR A 452 6.22 14.75 15.23
N ASN A 453 4.93 14.55 14.91
CA ASN A 453 4.00 13.79 15.75
C ASN A 453 4.00 14.32 17.20
N GLU A 454 3.80 15.64 17.36
CA GLU A 454 3.88 16.32 18.67
C GLU A 454 5.22 16.09 19.39
N GLY A 455 6.32 15.95 18.63
CA GLY A 455 7.65 15.65 19.15
C GLY A 455 7.93 14.18 19.46
N ARG A 456 6.96 13.27 19.29
CA ARG A 456 7.13 11.83 19.56
C ARG A 456 7.90 11.09 18.47
N GLY A 457 7.97 11.64 17.27
CA GLY A 457 8.57 10.98 16.11
C GLY A 457 7.70 9.87 15.51
N PHE A 458 8.31 9.09 14.62
CA PHE A 458 7.69 7.97 13.88
C PHE A 458 8.61 6.74 13.98
N HIS A 459 8.10 5.57 13.62
CA HIS A 459 8.92 4.36 13.50
C HIS A 459 10.06 4.57 12.47
N ASP A 460 11.26 4.05 12.73
CA ASP A 460 12.44 4.28 11.87
C ASP A 460 12.22 3.79 10.42
N ASP A 461 11.53 2.66 10.28
CA ASP A 461 11.18 2.09 8.97
C ASP A 461 9.95 2.75 8.31
N ALA A 462 9.30 3.74 8.94
CA ALA A 462 8.06 4.32 8.42
C ALA A 462 8.22 5.13 7.13
N LEU A 463 7.53 4.72 6.06
CA LEU A 463 7.22 5.59 4.93
C LEU A 463 5.90 6.31 5.17
N ILE A 464 5.97 7.60 5.48
CA ILE A 464 4.77 8.40 5.73
C ILE A 464 4.18 8.85 4.40
N PHE A 465 2.93 8.47 4.12
CA PHE A 465 2.20 8.88 2.93
C PHE A 465 1.65 10.29 3.11
N ARG A 466 2.28 11.25 2.44
CA ARG A 466 2.02 12.70 2.55
C ARG A 466 1.16 13.17 1.40
N PHE A 467 0.19 14.03 1.66
CA PHE A 467 -0.70 14.56 0.63
C PHE A 467 -1.22 15.95 1.00
N LEU A 468 -1.58 16.75 -0.01
CA LEU A 468 -2.42 17.94 0.16
C LEU A 468 -3.90 17.64 -0.09
N ASN A 469 -4.15 16.66 -0.96
CA ASN A 469 -5.47 16.17 -1.30
C ASN A 469 -5.39 14.67 -1.51
N ASN A 470 -6.46 13.96 -1.19
CA ASN A 470 -6.67 12.58 -1.60
C ASN A 470 -8.16 12.39 -1.99
N ASN A 471 -8.65 11.17 -1.90
CA ASN A 471 -10.04 10.79 -2.16
C ASN A 471 -11.00 11.12 -1.01
N ASP A 472 -10.50 11.32 0.21
CA ASP A 472 -11.29 11.58 1.43
C ASP A 472 -11.15 13.02 1.94
N THR A 473 -10.23 13.80 1.38
CA THR A 473 -10.19 15.25 1.57
C THR A 473 -11.40 15.87 0.90
N ALA A 474 -12.16 16.69 1.63
CA ALA A 474 -13.31 17.43 1.11
C ALA A 474 -12.87 18.52 0.10
N GLU A 475 -13.09 19.80 0.40
CA GLU A 475 -12.64 20.89 -0.45
C GLU A 475 -11.15 20.79 -0.76
N ARG A 476 -10.78 21.06 -2.02
CA ARG A 476 -9.38 21.03 -2.44
C ARG A 476 -8.57 22.07 -1.68
N PHE A 477 -7.30 21.75 -1.45
CA PHE A 477 -6.35 22.67 -0.81
C PHE A 477 -6.33 24.05 -1.49
N ILE A 478 -6.38 24.07 -2.83
CA ILE A 478 -6.36 25.32 -3.60
C ILE A 478 -7.67 26.11 -3.48
N THR A 479 -8.81 25.43 -3.34
CA THR A 479 -10.10 26.08 -3.06
C THR A 479 -10.08 26.71 -1.67
N ARG A 480 -9.62 25.97 -0.66
CA ARG A 480 -9.59 26.43 0.74
C ARG A 480 -8.59 27.56 0.98
N TYR A 481 -7.41 27.51 0.35
CA TYR A 481 -6.28 28.38 0.70
C TYR A 481 -5.70 29.22 -0.44
N GLY A 482 -6.23 29.04 -1.66
CA GLY A 482 -5.80 29.78 -2.84
C GLY A 482 -4.45 29.35 -3.42
N LEU A 483 -4.16 29.92 -4.59
CA LEU A 483 -3.00 29.58 -5.41
C LEU A 483 -1.65 29.84 -4.71
N LYS A 484 -1.53 30.97 -4.01
CA LYS A 484 -0.30 31.40 -3.35
C LYS A 484 0.14 30.39 -2.29
N LEU A 485 -0.75 30.01 -1.38
CA LEU A 485 -0.43 29.06 -0.33
C LEU A 485 -0.25 27.64 -0.88
N THR A 486 -1.00 27.27 -1.93
CA THR A 486 -0.84 25.99 -2.64
C THR A 486 0.59 25.80 -3.16
N LYS A 487 1.24 26.85 -3.68
CA LYS A 487 2.64 26.76 -4.13
C LYS A 487 3.58 26.45 -2.97
N VAL A 488 3.44 27.14 -1.83
CA VAL A 488 4.28 26.88 -0.64
C VAL A 488 4.05 25.48 -0.08
N ALA A 489 2.79 25.04 -0.01
CA ALA A 489 2.42 23.71 0.46
C ALA A 489 2.88 22.60 -0.49
N ALA A 490 2.90 22.83 -1.81
CA ALA A 490 3.45 21.89 -2.78
C ALA A 490 4.98 21.75 -2.64
N ALA A 491 5.68 22.87 -2.39
CA ALA A 491 7.10 22.83 -2.07
C ALA A 491 7.35 21.99 -0.82
N LEU A 492 6.63 22.27 0.27
CA LEU A 492 6.65 21.48 1.50
C LEU A 492 6.45 19.98 1.24
N LEU A 493 5.37 19.60 0.56
CA LEU A 493 5.04 18.21 0.24
C LEU A 493 6.18 17.49 -0.48
N LEU A 494 6.75 18.11 -1.53
CA LEU A 494 7.74 17.48 -2.38
C LEU A 494 9.17 17.55 -1.80
N THR A 495 9.37 18.31 -0.73
CA THR A 495 10.65 18.40 -0.01
C THR A 495 10.58 17.89 1.43
N LEU A 496 9.56 17.13 1.83
CA LEU A 496 9.53 16.37 3.08
C LEU A 496 9.96 14.91 2.90
N PRO A 497 10.39 14.20 3.96
CA PRO A 497 10.55 12.76 3.94
C PRO A 497 9.19 12.05 3.83
N GLY A 498 9.21 10.80 3.32
CA GLY A 498 8.02 9.99 3.06
C GLY A 498 7.64 9.95 1.58
N ILE A 499 6.44 9.44 1.29
CA ILE A 499 5.93 9.26 -0.08
C ILE A 499 4.95 10.40 -0.38
N PRO A 500 5.29 11.37 -1.24
CA PRO A 500 4.34 12.39 -1.66
C PRO A 500 3.31 11.81 -2.62
N CYS A 501 2.04 12.17 -2.38
CA CYS A 501 0.91 11.91 -3.26
C CYS A 501 0.39 13.21 -3.88
N ILE A 502 0.26 13.21 -5.19
CA ILE A 502 -0.41 14.25 -5.97
C ILE A 502 -1.74 13.65 -6.43
N TYR A 503 -2.86 14.25 -6.06
CA TYR A 503 -4.15 13.73 -6.46
C TYR A 503 -4.61 14.33 -7.79
N THR A 504 -5.43 13.58 -8.53
CA THR A 504 -5.95 13.96 -9.86
C THR A 504 -6.37 15.43 -9.91
N GLY A 505 -5.76 16.19 -10.83
CA GLY A 505 -6.05 17.61 -11.10
C GLY A 505 -5.31 18.63 -10.22
N GLN A 506 -4.63 18.19 -9.15
CA GLN A 506 -3.93 19.09 -8.23
C GLN A 506 -2.82 19.90 -8.92
N GLU A 507 -2.10 19.30 -9.87
CA GLU A 507 -0.98 19.94 -10.56
C GLU A 507 -1.42 20.99 -11.58
N VAL A 508 -2.68 21.02 -11.96
CA VAL A 508 -3.28 22.06 -12.82
C VAL A 508 -4.22 22.99 -12.03
N GLY A 509 -4.43 22.69 -10.75
CA GLY A 509 -5.19 23.52 -9.82
C GLY A 509 -6.70 23.36 -9.91
N GLU A 510 -7.18 22.16 -10.26
CA GLU A 510 -8.59 21.79 -10.21
C GLU A 510 -9.18 21.91 -8.79
N GLU A 511 -10.46 22.26 -8.73
CA GLU A 511 -11.17 22.61 -7.48
C GLU A 511 -12.31 21.64 -7.12
N PHE A 512 -12.54 20.61 -7.93
CA PHE A 512 -13.62 19.65 -7.68
C PHE A 512 -13.43 18.91 -6.35
N GLU A 513 -14.53 18.63 -5.67
CA GLU A 513 -14.52 17.76 -4.49
C GLU A 513 -14.50 16.28 -4.92
N PRO A 514 -13.54 15.48 -4.42
CA PRO A 514 -13.49 14.05 -4.69
C PRO A 514 -14.85 13.37 -4.47
N TYR A 515 -15.20 12.46 -5.38
CA TYR A 515 -16.42 11.66 -5.34
C TYR A 515 -17.77 12.41 -5.42
N LYS A 516 -17.82 13.74 -5.24
CA LYS A 516 -19.00 14.54 -5.60
C LYS A 516 -19.13 14.71 -7.11
N THR A 517 -18.01 14.87 -7.81
CA THR A 517 -17.95 14.94 -9.28
C THR A 517 -17.15 13.78 -9.83
N MET A 518 -17.82 12.89 -10.55
CA MET A 518 -17.19 11.76 -11.26
C MET A 518 -16.94 12.06 -12.75
N GLU A 519 -17.17 13.29 -13.19
CA GLU A 519 -16.96 13.70 -14.58
C GLU A 519 -15.46 13.84 -14.92
N PRO A 520 -15.09 13.70 -16.21
CA PRO A 520 -13.75 14.03 -16.67
C PRO A 520 -13.37 15.47 -16.31
N ILE A 521 -12.15 15.65 -15.80
CA ILE A 521 -11.62 16.97 -15.47
C ILE A 521 -10.86 17.58 -16.64
N SER A 522 -10.63 18.89 -16.56
CA SER A 522 -9.68 19.56 -17.45
C SER A 522 -8.25 19.29 -16.97
N PHE A 523 -7.35 19.01 -17.91
CA PHE A 523 -5.90 18.97 -17.66
C PHE A 523 -5.19 20.21 -18.23
N LYS A 524 -5.95 21.28 -18.50
CA LYS A 524 -5.39 22.58 -18.91
C LYS A 524 -4.84 23.28 -17.68
N ASP A 525 -3.59 23.74 -17.77
CA ASP A 525 -2.92 24.43 -16.67
C ASP A 525 -3.09 25.94 -16.80
N GLU A 526 -4.25 26.45 -16.40
CA GLU A 526 -4.55 27.89 -16.46
C GLU A 526 -3.81 28.67 -15.36
N ARG A 527 -3.38 27.99 -14.29
CA ARG A 527 -2.77 28.59 -13.09
C ARG A 527 -1.23 28.51 -13.09
N GLY A 528 -0.64 27.88 -14.10
CA GLY A 528 0.81 27.69 -14.24
C GLY A 528 1.42 26.78 -13.17
N LEU A 529 0.63 25.92 -12.55
CA LEU A 529 1.08 25.03 -11.46
C LEU A 529 1.85 23.83 -11.98
N ARG A 530 1.55 23.34 -13.18
CA ARG A 530 2.12 22.08 -13.69
C ARG A 530 3.63 22.18 -13.86
N LYS A 531 4.12 23.31 -14.38
CA LYS A 531 5.57 23.58 -14.50
C LYS A 531 6.24 23.60 -13.13
N TYR A 532 5.56 24.15 -12.13
CA TYR A 532 6.05 24.24 -10.76
C TYR A 532 6.13 22.85 -10.09
N TYR A 533 5.06 22.05 -10.15
CA TYR A 533 5.06 20.65 -9.69
C TYR A 533 6.13 19.82 -10.39
N LYS A 534 6.22 19.90 -11.72
CA LYS A 534 7.26 19.20 -12.49
C LYS A 534 8.66 19.56 -12.01
N LYS A 535 8.92 20.84 -11.75
CA LYS A 535 10.22 21.30 -11.23
C LYS A 535 10.50 20.70 -9.85
N LEU A 536 9.56 20.77 -8.92
CA LEU A 536 9.71 20.21 -7.57
C LEU A 536 9.94 18.69 -7.59
N ILE A 537 9.17 17.94 -8.40
CA ILE A 537 9.34 16.49 -8.56
C ILE A 537 10.73 16.18 -9.15
N THR A 538 11.17 16.95 -10.15
CA THR A 538 12.49 16.79 -10.75
C THR A 538 13.60 17.04 -9.72
N LEU A 539 13.48 18.08 -8.90
CA LEU A 539 14.43 18.38 -7.82
C LEU A 539 14.46 17.25 -6.79
N ARG A 540 13.29 16.76 -6.34
CA ARG A 540 13.19 15.64 -5.40
C ARG A 540 13.94 14.42 -5.92
N LYS A 541 13.76 14.06 -7.20
CA LYS A 541 14.41 12.89 -7.81
C LYS A 541 15.92 13.05 -8.01
N ARG A 542 16.40 14.28 -8.27
CA ARG A 542 17.82 14.54 -8.58
C ARG A 542 18.67 14.81 -7.35
N ILE A 543 18.08 15.34 -6.29
CA ILE A 543 18.79 15.73 -5.07
C ILE A 543 18.55 14.66 -4.01
N ALA A 544 19.56 13.81 -3.78
CA ALA A 544 19.49 12.70 -2.83
C ALA A 544 18.95 13.14 -1.45
N SER A 545 19.41 14.30 -0.95
CA SER A 545 18.94 14.87 0.31
C SER A 545 17.42 15.10 0.36
N LEU A 546 16.80 15.56 -0.72
CA LEU A 546 15.34 15.79 -0.77
C LEU A 546 14.53 14.49 -0.81
N HIS A 547 15.15 13.42 -1.26
CA HIS A 547 14.57 12.09 -1.32
C HIS A 547 14.73 11.31 0.01
N SER A 548 15.79 11.56 0.77
CA SER A 548 16.14 10.86 2.02
C SER A 548 15.07 10.86 3.13
N ARG A 549 15.19 9.98 4.12
CA ARG A 549 14.37 10.03 5.34
C ARG A 549 14.83 11.06 6.36
N HIS A 550 16.09 11.48 6.28
CA HIS A 550 16.66 12.34 7.31
C HIS A 550 16.34 13.81 7.06
N TRP A 551 15.87 14.45 8.12
CA TRP A 551 15.54 15.86 8.14
C TRP A 551 15.62 16.39 9.55
N GLU A 552 15.85 17.70 9.67
CA GLU A 552 15.88 18.38 10.95
C GLU A 552 15.15 19.72 10.85
N ALA A 553 14.08 19.89 11.63
CA ALA A 553 13.39 21.17 11.73
C ALA A 553 14.32 22.21 12.39
N LEU A 554 14.42 23.40 11.78
CA LEU A 554 15.30 24.46 12.26
C LEU A 554 14.47 25.56 12.92
N ARG A 555 15.01 26.11 14.00
CA ARG A 555 14.44 27.30 14.64
C ARG A 555 14.62 28.48 13.70
N VAL A 556 13.56 29.26 13.49
CA VAL A 556 13.61 30.54 12.79
C VAL A 556 13.50 31.65 13.84
N HIS A 557 14.52 32.50 13.94
CA HIS A 557 14.51 33.66 14.84
C HIS A 557 13.73 34.81 14.20
N SER A 558 12.41 34.62 14.09
CA SER A 558 11.48 35.65 13.61
C SER A 558 10.09 35.38 14.18
N ARG A 559 9.32 36.45 14.45
CA ARG A 559 7.87 36.34 14.71
C ARG A 559 7.07 36.11 13.42
N GLN A 560 7.72 36.20 12.25
CA GLN A 560 7.09 35.97 10.96
C GLN A 560 6.81 34.48 10.74
N PRO A 561 5.69 34.13 10.08
CA PRO A 561 5.31 32.75 9.80
C PRO A 561 6.17 32.18 8.67
N VAL A 562 7.41 31.84 9.02
CA VAL A 562 8.39 31.19 8.15
C VAL A 562 8.80 29.88 8.82
N TYR A 563 8.90 28.82 8.03
CA TYR A 563 9.34 27.50 8.50
C TYR A 563 10.57 27.06 7.72
N ALA A 564 11.55 26.50 8.42
CA ALA A 564 12.80 26.06 7.82
C ALA A 564 13.19 24.67 8.34
N TYR A 565 13.80 23.87 7.47
CA TYR A 565 14.33 22.57 7.85
C TYR A 565 15.47 22.15 6.93
N LEU A 566 16.35 21.32 7.47
CA LEU A 566 17.46 20.71 6.76
C LEU A 566 17.06 19.33 6.23
N ARG A 567 17.56 18.96 5.06
CA ARG A 567 17.47 17.62 4.47
C ARG A 567 18.88 17.08 4.16
N HIS A 568 19.14 15.80 4.42
CA HIS A 568 20.43 15.17 4.13
C HIS A 568 20.32 13.66 3.89
N ALA A 569 21.06 13.10 2.93
CA ALA A 569 21.02 11.66 2.66
C ALA A 569 22.13 10.86 3.37
N GLY A 570 23.31 11.46 3.54
CA GLY A 570 24.45 10.81 4.18
C GLY A 570 25.61 11.80 4.41
N PRO A 571 26.73 11.35 4.99
CA PRO A 571 27.87 12.23 5.31
C PRO A 571 28.52 12.90 4.09
N SER A 572 28.38 12.29 2.91
CA SER A 572 29.01 12.76 1.66
C SER A 572 28.02 13.48 0.73
N ASP A 573 26.73 13.45 1.03
CA ASP A 573 25.71 14.10 0.21
C ASP A 573 25.54 15.57 0.60
N PRO A 574 25.52 16.50 -0.38
CA PRO A 574 25.29 17.90 -0.08
C PRO A 574 23.93 18.10 0.60
N PRO A 575 23.86 18.76 1.77
CA PRO A 575 22.59 19.02 2.44
C PRO A 575 21.78 20.06 1.66
N ALA A 576 20.46 20.02 1.83
CA ALA A 576 19.55 21.02 1.30
C ALA A 576 18.82 21.73 2.44
N LEU A 577 18.87 23.05 2.48
CA LEU A 577 18.09 23.87 3.41
C LEU A 577 16.82 24.36 2.72
N VAL A 578 15.67 23.93 3.22
CA VAL A 578 14.37 24.36 2.73
C VAL A 578 13.84 25.48 3.62
N VAL A 579 13.39 26.58 3.02
CA VAL A 579 12.79 27.72 3.72
C VAL A 579 11.47 28.09 3.07
N LEU A 580 10.41 28.15 3.86
CA LEU A 580 9.02 28.35 3.42
C LEU A 580 8.48 29.64 4.02
N ASN A 581 8.07 30.60 3.18
CA ASN A 581 7.46 31.84 3.61
C ASN A 581 5.95 31.81 3.34
N PHE A 582 5.16 31.83 4.41
CA PHE A 582 3.70 31.81 4.34
C PHE A 582 3.06 33.22 4.28
N LEU A 583 3.87 34.29 4.30
CA LEU A 583 3.40 35.66 4.13
C LEU A 583 3.14 35.96 2.65
N ASP A 584 2.33 36.99 2.39
CA ASP A 584 2.06 37.54 1.06
C ASP A 584 3.09 38.60 0.62
N HIS A 585 4.09 38.86 1.46
CA HIS A 585 5.21 39.76 1.21
C HIS A 585 6.54 39.06 1.52
N LYS A 586 7.64 39.67 1.06
CA LYS A 586 9.00 39.15 1.28
C LYS A 586 9.34 39.14 2.78
N ALA A 587 10.01 38.08 3.22
CA ALA A 587 10.47 37.92 4.59
C ALA A 587 12.00 37.92 4.64
N VAL A 588 12.61 38.60 5.61
CA VAL A 588 14.04 38.45 5.92
C VAL A 588 14.11 37.75 7.27
N VAL A 589 14.69 36.55 7.29
CA VAL A 589 14.73 35.71 8.49
C VAL A 589 16.14 35.28 8.84
N HIS A 590 16.38 35.11 10.13
CA HIS A 590 17.60 34.51 10.65
C HIS A 590 17.35 33.07 11.09
N ILE A 591 18.17 32.14 10.62
CA ILE A 591 18.08 30.69 10.88
C ILE A 591 19.40 30.26 11.53
N PRO A 592 19.46 30.11 12.87
CA PRO A 592 20.60 29.50 13.55
C PRO A 592 20.81 28.05 13.10
N ILE A 593 22.07 27.65 12.90
CA ILE A 593 22.44 26.26 12.65
C ILE A 593 22.91 25.65 13.97
N PRO A 594 22.25 24.59 14.49
CA PRO A 594 22.65 23.94 15.73
C PRO A 594 24.12 23.49 15.69
N LYS A 595 24.85 23.62 16.81
CA LYS A 595 26.28 23.25 16.88
C LYS A 595 26.52 21.79 16.45
N GLY A 596 25.63 20.87 16.82
CA GLY A 596 25.70 19.46 16.42
C GLY A 596 25.59 19.22 14.91
N LEU A 597 25.00 20.15 14.18
CA LEU A 597 24.89 20.11 12.72
C LEU A 597 25.97 20.91 11.99
N ALA A 598 26.68 21.80 12.68
CA ALA A 598 27.60 22.76 12.05
C ALA A 598 28.66 22.08 11.15
N ALA A 599 29.12 20.87 11.53
CA ALA A 599 30.04 20.09 10.71
C ALA A 599 29.41 19.56 9.40
N LYS A 600 28.15 19.11 9.45
CA LYS A 600 27.37 18.69 8.28
C LYS A 600 26.91 19.88 7.43
N CYS A 601 26.77 21.05 8.05
CA CYS A 601 26.21 22.27 7.49
C CYS A 601 27.25 23.39 7.28
N LYS A 602 28.54 23.05 7.12
CA LYS A 602 29.62 24.05 6.96
C LYS A 602 29.32 25.06 5.85
N VAL A 603 28.72 24.59 4.75
CA VAL A 603 28.31 25.47 3.65
C VAL A 603 27.38 26.60 4.13
N PHE A 604 26.41 26.30 5.00
CA PHE A 604 25.45 27.28 5.49
C PHE A 604 26.07 28.22 6.51
N THR A 605 27.14 27.84 7.22
CA THR A 605 27.78 28.77 8.18
C THR A 605 28.91 29.60 7.57
N GLN A 606 29.44 29.21 6.41
CA GLN A 606 30.65 29.81 5.83
C GLN A 606 30.43 30.52 4.49
N ALA A 607 29.45 30.10 3.68
CA ALA A 607 29.23 30.69 2.37
C ALA A 607 28.68 32.12 2.47
N ASP A 608 29.09 32.98 1.54
CA ASP A 608 28.46 34.30 1.32
C ASP A 608 27.26 34.20 0.36
N TRP A 609 27.21 33.12 -0.44
CA TRP A 609 26.21 32.86 -1.47
C TRP A 609 25.79 31.39 -1.47
N LEU A 610 24.50 31.13 -1.66
CA LEU A 610 23.94 29.79 -1.85
C LEU A 610 23.20 29.71 -3.19
N GLN A 611 23.10 28.51 -3.75
CA GLN A 611 22.27 28.27 -4.93
C GLN A 611 20.84 27.92 -4.50
N ASP A 612 19.85 28.69 -4.96
CA ASP A 612 18.45 28.31 -4.87
C ASP A 612 18.06 27.46 -6.08
N MET A 613 17.84 26.17 -5.82
CA MET A 613 17.50 25.18 -6.84
C MET A 613 16.07 25.34 -7.36
N LEU A 614 15.17 25.93 -6.56
CA LEU A 614 13.77 26.11 -6.93
C LEU A 614 13.56 27.38 -7.77
N ASN A 615 14.31 28.43 -7.50
CA ASN A 615 14.17 29.72 -8.19
C ASN A 615 15.26 29.97 -9.25
N ASP A 616 16.20 29.03 -9.42
CA ASP A 616 17.33 29.13 -10.38
C ASP A 616 18.18 30.40 -10.19
N GLU A 617 18.39 30.82 -8.94
CA GLU A 617 19.17 32.04 -8.63
C GLU A 617 20.21 31.79 -7.53
N GLN A 618 21.27 32.59 -7.53
CA GLN A 618 22.17 32.67 -6.39
C GLN A 618 21.64 33.69 -5.38
N VAL A 619 21.64 33.31 -4.11
CA VAL A 619 21.11 34.13 -3.02
C VAL A 619 22.25 34.51 -2.09
N GLU A 620 22.43 35.81 -1.88
CA GLU A 620 23.33 36.32 -0.86
C GLU A 620 22.77 35.98 0.52
N VAL A 621 23.64 35.47 1.39
CA VAL A 621 23.28 35.15 2.77
C VAL A 621 24.07 36.02 3.74
N GLY A 622 23.33 36.67 4.64
CA GLY A 622 23.93 37.44 5.72
C GLY A 622 24.53 36.52 6.78
N LYS A 623 25.73 36.86 7.26
CA LYS A 623 26.41 36.15 8.35
C LYS A 623 26.07 36.78 9.70
N GLY A 624 25.67 35.96 10.67
CA GLY A 624 25.46 36.39 12.05
C GLY A 624 25.33 35.22 13.03
N HIS A 625 25.89 35.35 14.23
CA HIS A 625 25.67 34.51 15.43
C HIS A 625 25.43 32.99 15.21
N GLY A 626 26.23 32.32 14.35
CA GLY A 626 26.12 30.87 14.15
C GLY A 626 24.95 30.42 13.25
N GLY A 627 24.43 31.30 12.39
CA GLY A 627 23.35 31.01 11.46
C GLY A 627 23.40 31.81 10.16
N ILE A 628 22.35 31.70 9.35
CA ILE A 628 22.18 32.46 8.11
C ILE A 628 21.03 33.45 8.20
N SER A 629 21.21 34.62 7.60
CA SER A 629 20.12 35.55 7.34
C SER A 629 19.79 35.55 5.85
N ILE A 630 18.52 35.30 5.50
CA ILE A 630 18.10 35.16 4.11
C ILE A 630 16.77 35.84 3.83
N GLN A 631 16.67 36.45 2.64
CA GLN A 631 15.41 36.97 2.11
C GLN A 631 14.67 35.87 1.35
N VAL A 632 13.41 35.61 1.73
CA VAL A 632 12.52 34.62 1.12
C VAL A 632 11.41 35.35 0.35
N PRO A 633 11.09 34.96 -0.89
CA PRO A 633 10.02 35.59 -1.67
C PRO A 633 8.65 35.46 -0.99
N ALA A 634 7.74 36.38 -1.32
CA ALA A 634 6.34 36.33 -0.90
C ALA A 634 5.67 35.03 -1.33
N SER A 635 4.96 34.38 -0.41
CA SER A 635 4.23 33.12 -0.63
C SER A 635 5.07 32.11 -1.42
N GLY A 636 6.33 31.99 -1.02
CA GLY A 636 7.35 31.30 -1.78
C GLY A 636 8.19 30.36 -0.92
N ALA A 637 8.99 29.58 -1.61
CA ALA A 637 9.93 28.65 -1.01
C ALA A 637 11.32 28.84 -1.62
N ARG A 638 12.35 28.46 -0.86
CA ARG A 638 13.72 28.32 -1.35
C ARG A 638 14.24 26.93 -1.01
N ILE A 639 15.00 26.34 -1.94
CA ILE A 639 15.73 25.08 -1.73
C ILE A 639 17.20 25.40 -1.92
N LEU A 640 17.91 25.64 -0.83
CA LEU A 640 19.26 26.19 -0.84
C LEU A 640 20.30 25.08 -0.69
N MET A 641 21.29 25.12 -1.56
CA MET A 641 22.42 24.19 -1.56
C MET A 641 23.72 24.95 -1.83
N GLU A 642 24.85 24.24 -1.70
CA GLU A 642 26.15 24.77 -2.09
C GLU A 642 26.18 25.19 -3.56
N ALA A 643 26.68 26.40 -3.84
CA ALA A 643 26.87 26.88 -5.20
C ALA A 643 28.08 26.20 -5.86
N LYS A 644 27.88 25.49 -6.97
CA LYS A 644 28.97 24.93 -7.78
C LYS A 644 29.47 25.98 -8.78
N GLY A 645 30.61 26.64 -8.51
CA GLY A 645 31.34 27.48 -9.49
C GLY A 645 31.47 28.97 -9.16
N ARG A 646 32.51 29.61 -9.73
CA ARG A 646 33.17 30.91 -9.40
C ARG A 646 32.36 31.95 -8.60
N LYS A 647 32.99 32.45 -7.52
CA LYS A 647 32.69 33.71 -6.84
C LYS A 647 32.35 34.80 -7.87
N LEU A 648 31.09 35.24 -7.91
CA LEU A 648 30.73 36.48 -8.59
C LEU A 648 31.52 37.64 -7.95
N PRO A 649 31.95 38.66 -8.72
CA PRO A 649 32.68 39.79 -8.16
C PRO A 649 31.85 40.43 -7.05
N ARG A 650 32.47 40.71 -5.89
CA ARG A 650 31.86 41.48 -4.79
C ARG A 650 31.39 42.84 -5.31
N LYS A 651 30.15 42.96 -5.80
CA LYS A 651 29.47 44.26 -5.85
C LYS A 651 28.99 44.55 -4.44
N LYS A 652 29.64 45.52 -3.78
CA LYS A 652 29.27 46.04 -2.46
C LYS A 652 27.84 46.61 -2.53
N ALA A 653 26.84 45.80 -2.22
CA ALA A 653 25.52 46.28 -1.80
C ALA A 653 25.28 45.71 -0.41
N ARG A 654 25.77 46.40 0.63
CA ARG A 654 25.46 46.06 2.03
C ARG A 654 23.94 46.06 2.19
N LEU A 655 23.36 44.91 2.56
CA LEU A 655 22.07 44.87 3.25
C LEU A 655 22.20 45.77 4.50
N ARG A 656 21.64 46.98 4.46
CA ARG A 656 21.45 47.80 5.66
C ARG A 656 20.30 47.20 6.44
N LEU A 657 20.61 46.34 7.41
CA LEU A 657 19.71 46.03 8.50
C LEU A 657 19.58 47.31 9.34
N GLY A 658 18.41 47.95 9.30
CA GLY A 658 18.08 49.05 10.20
C GLY A 658 18.15 48.55 11.65
N ARG A 659 19.00 49.19 12.44
CA ARG A 659 18.88 49.18 13.90
C ARG A 659 17.79 50.17 14.23
N ASP A 660 16.61 49.68 14.59
CA ASP A 660 15.66 50.48 15.37
C ASP A 660 15.43 49.78 16.71
N ASP A 661 15.95 50.47 17.73
CA ASP A 661 15.65 50.48 19.16
C ASP A 661 14.89 49.31 19.79
N PHE A 662 15.66 48.44 20.46
CA PHE A 662 15.22 47.86 21.73
C PHE A 662 15.44 48.90 22.83
N ARG A 663 14.43 49.72 23.12
CA ARG A 663 14.29 50.32 24.45
C ARG A 663 13.47 49.38 25.32
N GLN A 664 14.11 49.00 26.41
CA GLN A 664 13.61 48.25 27.52
C GLN A 664 13.03 49.28 28.49
N GLU A 665 11.71 49.36 28.63
CA GLU A 665 11.01 49.92 29.80
C GLU A 665 9.49 49.69 29.68
N ASP A 666 8.94 49.07 30.72
CA ASP A 666 7.64 49.33 31.37
C ASP A 666 6.30 49.05 30.65
N LEU A 667 5.63 47.95 31.06
CA LEU A 667 4.44 47.94 31.93
C LEU A 667 3.58 46.67 31.77
N LEU A 668 3.26 46.13 32.94
CA LEU A 668 2.19 45.18 33.26
C LEU A 668 0.84 45.69 32.74
N ASP A 669 0.16 44.89 31.91
CA ASP A 669 -1.20 44.35 32.10
C ASP A 669 -1.61 43.44 30.93
#